data_AF-A0A6G0V020-F1
#
_entry.id   AF-A0A6G0V020-F1
#
_cell.length_a   1.000
_cell.length_b   1.000
_cell.length_c   1.000
_cell.angle_alpha   90.00
_cell.angle_beta   90.00
_cell.angle_gamma   90.00
#
_symmetry.space_group_name_H-M   'P 1'
#
loop_
_entity.id
_entity.type
_entity.pdbx_description
1 polymer ?
#
loop_
_entity_poly.entity_id
_entity_poly.type
_entity_poly.pdbx_seq_one_letter_code
_entity_poly.pdbx_strand_id
1 'polypeptide(L)'
;MSKTFNSIFIIAIVINCVTLFLPWSVDEEDELPMLLYAATTISAIIHISFAVELIFKIVAFTIPGFWQSRRNRIDLLITAMGIFWIVTHFFIALPASVVGGETRLKKFTYTFGYLVVILRFFTIAGRSTTLKMLMLTVVMSMFRSFFIIIAMALVVLFYAYTGVILFGMAKYSQAVSKHVNFRTASEALVVLFRSVTGEDWNDIMHSVGTDPPFCYWHEGMNYWETDCGNYYGAIIYFCSFYLIISYIVRNLLVAIIMENFSLFYSSEEDALLSYADIRNFQLVWNIVDTEQKGIIPVRRVKFLLRLLKGRLEVDPNKDRLLFKHMCYEMERLHNGDDVSFHDVLYMLSYRSVDIRKSLQLEELLQREELEYIIEEEVAKQTIKTWLEYCLRKIRAPHKDSVAIAQILRPFGNVHVNPNNNPSDLTAPRPKLSVIPLNMEISDEIEDSNESPNVISRKLTEVYRSPRSPVDEDFPEYRKRKRAIRGRRKSIPDVIECVASFLLLMQSFQTTSLFQEAARKLLSATNSGSSKKSSWPFRAFNEASPLRQRKRSNICGTRPIQHQSVSKIISSEEYDKKLEQLPPISDYRKLIYVRSAFRVRDDEIRISIVKSNNNKLPLFFSYGSKSGLVEQKCHLKKCPDSFSSLCDVNGYIGFIKNLSKFDDGVFLSLTSTNNLTMDITVKDVRPSKKDFYEHRLGVCLQPVYLMTNSLLFIQFFEYWLSEGASKFYIYWESLSPEVQEIINFYKKNSKIDIEMINWSRLPVHPENGQDEFLNPNFFWFRLEVFLGIFDCMQRARFNVKYVAQSDLDEIFHVENKSLINFLEEMNEKNPEMSDIQFLSRKVQIKSLKHEDISNIADFFKSFENVSVDLKPFQKPLYTKIIYRPERSLHVHIHRPGLPEFIPGKKGERFKHVDANPSEATVWHLRRLNDYYKDSRKYFSTDLKAKVKLWEKSFRKNMIISKIDFRKPWRNYDYGLGLKLEKCRQKQNKNRIKKCHNLLHCEFQIPEMKEVNWIRSKNSWYFV
;
A
#
# COMPACT_ATOMS: atom_id res chain seq x y z
N MET A 1 24.28 25.64 7.74
CA MET A 1 25.05 24.90 6.71
C MET A 1 24.17 24.67 5.49
N SER A 2 24.74 24.77 4.27
CA SER A 2 24.02 24.49 3.02
C SER A 2 23.70 23.00 2.85
N LYS A 3 22.69 22.67 2.04
CA LYS A 3 22.45 21.29 1.57
C LYS A 3 23.66 20.75 0.80
N THR A 4 24.29 21.57 -0.04
CA THR A 4 25.45 21.18 -0.87
C THR A 4 26.65 20.76 -0.03
N PHE A 5 26.97 21.52 1.02
CA PHE A 5 28.02 21.20 1.99
C PHE A 5 27.82 19.82 2.61
N ASN A 6 26.60 19.54 3.09
CA ASN A 6 26.26 18.23 3.68
C ASN A 6 26.38 17.09 2.65
N SER A 7 25.99 17.31 1.40
CA SER A 7 26.09 16.30 0.33
C SER A 7 27.54 15.93 0.02
N ILE A 8 28.45 16.91 -0.05
CA ILE A 8 29.89 16.67 -0.31
C ILE A 8 30.49 15.74 0.76
N PHE A 9 30.25 16.02 2.04
CA PHE A 9 30.75 15.19 3.13
C PHE A 9 29.96 13.89 3.36
N ILE A 10 28.86 13.64 2.62
CA ILE A 10 28.25 12.30 2.52
C ILE A 10 28.94 11.49 1.42
N ILE A 11 29.20 12.09 0.26
CA ILE A 11 29.96 11.46 -0.84
C ILE A 11 31.36 11.07 -0.36
N ALA A 12 32.05 11.93 0.40
CA ALA A 12 33.36 11.63 0.98
C ALA A 12 33.35 10.39 1.89
N ILE A 13 32.28 10.15 2.67
CA ILE A 13 32.15 8.92 3.49
C ILE A 13 32.03 7.68 2.59
N VAL A 14 31.25 7.76 1.52
CA VAL A 14 31.06 6.64 0.58
C VAL A 14 32.37 6.32 -0.14
N ILE A 15 33.11 7.31 -0.63
CA ILE A 15 34.42 7.10 -1.28
C ILE A 15 35.41 6.47 -0.29
N ASN A 16 35.44 6.93 0.97
CA ASN A 16 36.28 6.32 2.01
C ASN A 16 35.92 4.84 2.24
N CYS A 17 34.64 4.48 2.23
CA CYS A 17 34.19 3.09 2.34
C CYS A 17 34.64 2.23 1.15
N VAL A 18 34.68 2.79 -0.07
CA VAL A 18 35.20 2.09 -1.27
C VAL A 18 36.69 1.77 -1.16
N THR A 19 37.49 2.52 -0.37
CA THR A 19 38.91 2.15 -0.13
C THR A 19 39.08 0.84 0.66
N LEU A 20 38.01 0.31 1.29
CA LEU A 20 37.99 -1.00 1.95
C LEU A 20 37.52 -2.15 1.02
N PHE A 21 37.33 -1.91 -0.27
CA PHE A 21 37.08 -2.99 -1.24
C PHE A 21 38.28 -3.94 -1.35
N LEU A 22 39.48 -3.42 -1.13
CA LEU A 22 40.71 -4.19 -0.96
C LEU A 22 40.93 -4.44 0.54
N PRO A 23 41.34 -5.65 0.95
CA PRO A 23 41.63 -5.92 2.35
C PRO A 23 42.89 -5.16 2.79
N TRP A 24 42.79 -4.39 3.86
CA TRP A 24 43.96 -3.70 4.45
C TRP A 24 44.74 -4.68 5.34
N SER A 25 45.50 -5.57 4.70
CA SER A 25 46.44 -6.49 5.33
C SER A 25 47.88 -6.12 4.96
N VAL A 26 48.86 -6.76 5.61
CA VAL A 26 50.27 -6.71 5.16
C VAL A 26 50.46 -7.70 4.01
N ASP A 27 49.69 -8.79 4.03
CA ASP A 27 49.80 -9.92 3.12
C ASP A 27 49.36 -9.53 1.68
N GLU A 28 48.37 -8.63 1.53
CA GLU A 28 47.93 -8.04 0.25
C GLU A 28 48.89 -6.92 -0.24
N GLU A 29 49.69 -6.36 0.65
CA GLU A 29 50.67 -5.30 0.30
C GLU A 29 51.82 -5.87 -0.54
N ASP A 30 52.17 -7.14 -0.34
CA ASP A 30 53.19 -7.84 -1.14
C ASP A 30 52.68 -8.21 -2.54
N GLU A 31 51.36 -8.43 -2.72
CA GLU A 31 50.74 -8.73 -4.03
C GLU A 31 50.34 -7.47 -4.82
N LEU A 32 49.76 -6.45 -4.16
CA LEU A 32 49.18 -5.26 -4.81
C LEU A 32 49.66 -3.92 -4.19
N PRO A 33 50.98 -3.70 -4.01
CA PRO A 33 51.52 -2.57 -3.24
C PRO A 33 51.06 -1.20 -3.74
N MET A 34 51.12 -0.98 -5.05
CA MET A 34 50.74 0.31 -5.67
C MET A 34 49.26 0.65 -5.45
N LEU A 35 48.38 -0.35 -5.45
CA LEU A 35 46.94 -0.16 -5.34
C LEU A 35 46.51 0.02 -3.88
N LEU A 36 47.09 -0.74 -2.95
CA LEU A 36 46.85 -0.58 -1.52
C LEU A 36 47.40 0.77 -1.01
N TYR A 37 48.59 1.19 -1.44
CA TYR A 37 49.16 2.50 -1.11
C TYR A 37 48.30 3.66 -1.65
N ALA A 38 47.75 3.53 -2.86
CA ALA A 38 46.80 4.50 -3.40
C ALA A 38 45.51 4.55 -2.55
N ALA A 39 44.97 3.41 -2.14
CA ALA A 39 43.76 3.32 -1.31
C ALA A 39 43.94 3.97 0.08
N THR A 40 45.02 3.69 0.80
CA THR A 40 45.30 4.33 2.10
C THR A 40 45.60 5.82 1.96
N THR A 41 46.30 6.25 0.90
CA THR A 41 46.57 7.67 0.62
C THR A 41 45.27 8.45 0.33
N ILE A 42 44.36 7.88 -0.47
CA ILE A 42 43.02 8.46 -0.71
C ILE A 42 42.23 8.57 0.60
N SER A 43 42.27 7.54 1.45
CA SER A 43 41.63 7.57 2.76
C SER A 43 42.21 8.66 3.67
N ALA A 44 43.53 8.82 3.71
CA ALA A 44 44.21 9.87 4.48
C ALA A 44 43.79 11.28 4.05
N ILE A 45 43.74 11.55 2.73
CA ILE A 45 43.25 12.83 2.17
C ILE A 45 41.80 13.10 2.61
N ILE A 46 40.94 12.08 2.57
CA ILE A 46 39.55 12.20 3.01
C ILE A 46 39.47 12.47 4.53
N HIS A 47 40.30 11.81 5.33
CA HIS A 47 40.37 12.03 6.78
C HIS A 47 40.87 13.44 7.15
N ILE A 48 41.80 14.01 6.39
CA ILE A 48 42.19 15.42 6.50
C ILE A 48 41.00 16.35 6.14
N SER A 49 40.23 16.03 5.10
CA SER A 49 39.05 16.83 4.73
C SER A 49 37.97 16.86 5.83
N PHE A 50 37.80 15.79 6.60
CA PHE A 50 36.91 15.76 7.77
C PHE A 50 37.44 16.58 8.95
N ALA A 51 38.76 16.69 9.13
CA ALA A 51 39.34 17.60 10.13
C ALA A 51 39.03 19.06 9.78
N VAL A 52 39.12 19.43 8.49
CA VAL A 52 38.73 20.76 7.99
C VAL A 52 37.21 21.00 8.12
N GLU A 53 36.36 20.00 7.83
CA GLU A 53 34.90 20.06 8.09
C GLU A 53 34.62 20.45 9.56
N LEU A 54 35.36 19.84 10.48
CA LEU A 54 35.18 20.02 11.91
C LEU A 54 35.70 21.37 12.42
N ILE A 55 36.85 21.85 11.92
CA ILE A 55 37.37 23.19 12.24
C ILE A 55 36.33 24.25 11.83
N PHE A 56 35.79 24.18 10.61
CA PHE A 56 34.73 25.09 10.17
C PHE A 56 33.45 24.97 11.02
N LYS A 57 33.06 23.77 11.45
CA LYS A 57 31.92 23.58 12.38
C LYS A 57 32.17 24.21 13.76
N ILE A 58 33.38 24.12 14.31
CA ILE A 58 33.71 24.73 15.62
C ILE A 58 33.70 26.25 15.53
N VAL A 59 34.28 26.82 14.47
CA VAL A 59 34.28 28.28 14.23
C VAL A 59 32.85 28.79 13.99
N ALA A 60 32.03 28.08 13.22
CA ALA A 60 30.68 28.54 12.84
C ALA A 60 29.59 28.37 13.92
N PHE A 61 29.79 27.48 14.91
CA PHE A 61 28.82 27.25 15.99
C PHE A 61 29.30 27.68 17.39
N THR A 62 30.55 28.14 17.49
CA THR A 62 31.28 28.36 18.76
C THR A 62 31.41 27.07 19.60
N ILE A 63 32.39 27.01 20.50
CA ILE A 63 32.69 25.79 21.28
C ILE A 63 31.45 25.24 22.04
N PRO A 64 30.64 26.06 22.75
CA PRO A 64 29.45 25.54 23.45
C PRO A 64 28.37 25.01 22.49
N GLY A 65 28.08 25.73 21.40
CA GLY A 65 27.07 25.34 20.41
C GLY A 65 27.48 24.08 19.63
N PHE A 66 28.76 23.94 19.30
CA PHE A 66 29.30 22.70 18.75
C PHE A 66 29.09 21.52 19.72
N TRP A 67 29.35 21.72 21.02
CA TRP A 67 29.26 20.67 22.03
C TRP A 67 27.83 20.24 22.39
N GLN A 68 26.80 21.05 22.13
CA GLN A 68 25.39 20.66 22.31
C GLN A 68 25.02 19.41 21.47
N SER A 69 25.56 19.28 20.26
CA SER A 69 25.21 18.20 19.33
C SER A 69 25.99 16.90 19.64
N ARG A 70 25.29 15.86 20.13
CA ARG A 70 25.88 14.52 20.34
C ARG A 70 26.58 13.96 19.09
N ARG A 71 26.06 14.25 17.88
CA ARG A 71 26.68 13.83 16.61
C ARG A 71 28.01 14.54 16.36
N ASN A 72 28.13 15.82 16.74
CA ASN A 72 29.38 16.57 16.57
C ASN A 72 30.49 16.01 17.47
N ARG A 73 30.14 15.54 18.69
CA ARG A 73 31.09 14.85 19.59
C ARG A 73 31.59 13.52 19.01
N ILE A 74 30.73 12.77 18.32
CA ILE A 74 31.10 11.52 17.64
C ILE A 74 31.96 11.81 16.39
N ASP A 75 31.55 12.79 15.56
CA ASP A 75 32.35 13.25 14.42
C ASP A 75 33.78 13.64 14.87
N LEU A 76 33.90 14.37 16.00
CA LEU A 76 35.15 14.78 16.66
C LEU A 76 36.03 13.59 17.09
N LEU A 77 35.45 12.64 17.83
CA LEU A 77 36.18 11.46 18.31
C LEU A 77 36.76 10.65 17.14
N ILE A 78 35.98 10.44 16.08
CA ILE A 78 36.43 9.69 14.90
C ILE A 78 37.43 10.52 14.06
N THR A 79 37.37 11.87 14.07
CA THR A 79 38.45 12.68 13.45
C THR A 79 39.74 12.61 14.23
N ALA A 80 39.70 12.62 15.57
CA ALA A 80 40.90 12.49 16.40
C ALA A 80 41.57 11.12 16.18
N MET A 81 40.79 10.04 16.15
CA MET A 81 41.29 8.70 15.80
C MET A 81 41.86 8.64 14.37
N GLY A 82 41.23 9.32 13.40
CA GLY A 82 41.75 9.38 12.02
C GLY A 82 43.06 10.17 11.88
N ILE A 83 43.23 11.26 12.62
CA ILE A 83 44.50 12.01 12.66
C ILE A 83 45.59 11.16 13.32
N PHE A 84 45.27 10.48 14.44
CA PHE A 84 46.19 9.56 15.10
C PHE A 84 46.59 8.38 14.19
N TRP A 85 45.66 7.85 13.41
CA TRP A 85 45.96 6.84 12.38
C TRP A 85 46.92 7.38 11.30
N ILE A 86 46.67 8.56 10.74
CA ILE A 86 47.57 9.16 9.72
C ILE A 86 48.98 9.33 10.28
N VAL A 87 49.12 9.87 11.50
CA VAL A 87 50.42 10.04 12.16
C VAL A 87 51.11 8.69 12.36
N THR A 88 50.43 7.70 12.94
CA THR A 88 51.04 6.39 13.23
C THR A 88 51.34 5.57 11.97
N HIS A 89 50.54 5.68 10.91
CA HIS A 89 50.77 4.95 9.65
C HIS A 89 51.85 5.61 8.79
N PHE A 90 51.71 6.89 8.45
CA PHE A 90 52.61 7.56 7.49
C PHE A 90 53.91 8.08 8.09
N PHE A 91 53.91 8.55 9.35
CA PHE A 91 55.10 9.15 9.97
C PHE A 91 55.86 8.19 10.89
N ILE A 92 55.31 7.02 11.21
CA ILE A 92 55.95 6.02 12.09
C ILE A 92 56.07 4.66 11.38
N ALA A 93 54.96 3.98 11.06
CA ALA A 93 55.02 2.60 10.58
C ALA A 93 55.67 2.44 9.19
N LEU A 94 55.30 3.27 8.21
CA LEU A 94 55.91 3.24 6.87
C LEU A 94 57.43 3.50 6.90
N PRO A 95 57.95 4.62 7.44
CA PRO A 95 59.40 4.86 7.49
C PRO A 95 60.15 3.83 8.34
N ALA A 96 59.56 3.34 9.45
CA ALA A 96 60.17 2.26 10.23
C ALA A 96 60.32 0.97 9.41
N SER A 97 59.34 0.61 8.57
CA SER A 97 59.42 -0.60 7.74
C SER A 97 60.53 -0.56 6.68
N VAL A 98 60.88 0.62 6.15
CA VAL A 98 62.01 0.82 5.22
C VAL A 98 63.36 0.65 5.90
N VAL A 99 63.44 0.86 7.23
CA VAL A 99 64.65 0.71 8.05
C VAL A 99 64.67 -0.66 8.78
N GLY A 100 63.77 -1.59 8.43
CA GLY A 100 63.75 -2.95 8.97
C GLY A 100 63.00 -3.14 10.30
N GLY A 101 62.09 -2.22 10.65
CA GLY A 101 61.28 -2.29 11.88
C GLY A 101 60.18 -3.36 11.88
N GLU A 102 59.62 -3.66 13.07
CA GLU A 102 58.65 -4.75 13.25
C GLU A 102 57.38 -4.63 12.38
N THR A 103 57.08 -5.69 11.63
CA THR A 103 55.82 -5.85 10.86
C THR A 103 54.56 -5.80 11.74
N ARG A 104 54.68 -6.06 13.05
CA ARG A 104 53.60 -5.94 14.04
C ARG A 104 52.98 -4.55 14.08
N LEU A 105 53.81 -3.50 14.06
CA LEU A 105 53.33 -2.11 14.05
C LEU A 105 52.58 -1.79 12.75
N LYS A 106 53.08 -2.28 11.61
CA LYS A 106 52.42 -2.15 10.30
C LYS A 106 51.02 -2.76 10.33
N LYS A 107 50.90 -4.02 10.76
CA LYS A 107 49.63 -4.77 10.90
C LYS A 107 48.64 -4.10 11.88
N PHE A 108 49.14 -3.50 12.97
CA PHE A 108 48.33 -2.68 13.87
C PHE A 108 47.81 -1.40 13.18
N THR A 109 48.64 -0.65 12.45
CA THR A 109 48.17 0.58 11.78
C THR A 109 47.15 0.31 10.67
N TYR A 110 47.28 -0.78 9.92
CA TYR A 110 46.26 -1.18 8.93
C TYR A 110 44.93 -1.54 9.59
N THR A 111 44.94 -2.40 10.62
CA THR A 111 43.71 -2.82 11.33
C THR A 111 43.05 -1.66 12.08
N PHE A 112 43.83 -0.73 12.65
CA PHE A 112 43.31 0.49 13.28
C PHE A 112 42.71 1.46 12.25
N GLY A 113 43.35 1.63 11.09
CA GLY A 113 42.82 2.44 9.98
C GLY A 113 41.49 1.92 9.44
N TYR A 114 41.43 0.62 9.14
CA TYR A 114 40.22 -0.11 8.77
C TYR A 114 39.07 0.13 9.77
N LEU A 115 39.34 0.01 11.08
CA LEU A 115 38.35 0.27 12.13
C LEU A 115 37.86 1.74 12.10
N VAL A 116 38.76 2.70 11.90
CA VAL A 116 38.40 4.13 11.83
C VAL A 116 37.56 4.45 10.59
N VAL A 117 37.83 3.82 9.45
CA VAL A 117 37.01 3.97 8.23
C VAL A 117 35.61 3.37 8.44
N ILE A 118 35.49 2.20 9.09
CA ILE A 118 34.20 1.60 9.45
C ILE A 118 33.42 2.48 10.44
N LEU A 119 34.06 3.00 11.49
CA LEU A 119 33.42 3.93 12.42
C LEU A 119 32.95 5.20 11.70
N ARG A 120 33.72 5.71 10.74
CA ARG A 120 33.31 6.84 9.88
C ARG A 120 32.11 6.46 9.00
N PHE A 121 32.08 5.27 8.40
CA PHE A 121 30.94 4.79 7.61
C PHE A 121 29.64 4.80 8.42
N PHE A 122 29.65 4.28 9.66
CA PHE A 122 28.46 4.28 10.52
C PHE A 122 27.89 5.69 10.80
N THR A 123 28.68 6.77 10.70
CA THR A 123 28.15 8.15 10.83
C THR A 123 27.13 8.52 9.75
N ILE A 124 27.10 7.83 8.61
CA ILE A 124 26.14 8.10 7.51
C ILE A 124 24.68 7.92 7.97
N ALA A 125 24.43 6.96 8.86
CA ALA A 125 23.10 6.73 9.43
C ALA A 125 22.65 7.93 10.29
N GLY A 126 23.58 8.66 10.92
CA GLY A 126 23.28 9.90 11.62
C GLY A 126 23.07 11.12 10.72
N ARG A 127 23.31 11.01 9.40
CA ARG A 127 23.23 12.11 8.42
C ARG A 127 21.93 12.06 7.58
N SER A 128 21.42 10.88 7.21
CA SER A 128 20.07 10.72 6.61
C SER A 128 18.96 10.70 7.67
N THR A 129 17.78 11.26 7.37
CA THR A 129 16.62 11.22 8.29
C THR A 129 16.04 9.81 8.42
N THR A 130 15.83 9.11 7.30
CA THR A 130 15.24 7.75 7.31
C THR A 130 16.17 6.73 7.97
N LEU A 131 17.47 6.74 7.63
CA LEU A 131 18.45 5.86 8.28
C LEU A 131 18.61 6.18 9.77
N LYS A 132 18.54 7.45 10.17
CA LYS A 132 18.58 7.83 11.59
C LYS A 132 17.34 7.30 12.33
N MET A 133 16.16 7.41 11.74
CA MET A 133 14.94 6.85 12.33
C MET A 133 15.05 5.32 12.43
N LEU A 134 15.41 4.62 11.35
CA LEU A 134 15.59 3.15 11.34
C LEU A 134 16.63 2.65 12.36
N MET A 135 17.82 3.27 12.43
CA MET A 135 18.81 2.89 13.44
C MET A 135 18.34 3.21 14.86
N LEU A 136 17.57 4.29 15.05
CA LEU A 136 16.96 4.60 16.34
C LEU A 136 15.86 3.59 16.70
N THR A 137 15.05 3.12 15.74
CA THR A 137 14.01 2.11 15.99
C THR A 137 14.64 0.78 16.41
N VAL A 138 15.68 0.33 15.69
CA VAL A 138 16.42 -0.90 16.01
C VAL A 138 17.07 -0.81 17.39
N VAL A 139 17.85 0.25 17.66
CA VAL A 139 18.56 0.41 18.94
C VAL A 139 17.58 0.55 20.12
N MET A 140 16.52 1.35 19.99
CA MET A 140 15.52 1.49 21.06
C MET A 140 14.69 0.21 21.24
N SER A 141 14.42 -0.53 20.16
CA SER A 141 13.79 -1.85 20.25
C SER A 141 14.67 -2.85 20.98
N MET A 142 15.98 -2.88 20.71
CA MET A 142 16.92 -3.78 21.40
C MET A 142 17.04 -3.45 22.89
N PHE A 143 17.08 -2.17 23.26
CA PHE A 143 17.04 -1.77 24.68
C PHE A 143 15.72 -2.15 25.36
N ARG A 144 14.57 -2.05 24.68
CA ARG A 144 13.28 -2.48 25.22
C ARG A 144 13.14 -4.00 25.30
N SER A 145 13.73 -4.77 24.38
CA SER A 145 13.73 -6.24 24.43
C SER A 145 14.86 -6.85 25.27
N PHE A 146 15.69 -6.04 25.93
CA PHE A 146 16.87 -6.45 26.71
C PHE A 146 16.58 -7.60 27.70
N PHE A 147 15.52 -7.51 28.50
CA PHE A 147 15.13 -8.56 29.44
C PHE A 147 14.79 -9.90 28.76
N ILE A 148 14.29 -9.87 27.53
CA ILE A 148 13.90 -11.07 26.76
C ILE A 148 15.10 -11.65 26.03
N ILE A 149 16.04 -10.82 25.58
CA ILE A 149 17.36 -11.26 25.09
C ILE A 149 18.14 -11.94 26.24
N ILE A 150 18.08 -11.40 27.46
CA ILE A 150 18.63 -12.05 28.65
C ILE A 150 17.89 -13.36 28.97
N ALA A 151 16.56 -13.39 28.96
CA ALA A 151 15.80 -14.62 29.20
C ALA A 151 16.14 -15.72 28.18
N MET A 152 16.28 -15.36 26.89
CA MET A 152 16.77 -16.26 25.84
C MET A 152 18.18 -16.77 26.16
N ALA A 153 19.11 -15.87 26.50
CA ALA A 153 20.48 -16.24 26.85
C ALA A 153 20.55 -17.16 28.08
N LEU A 154 19.70 -16.95 29.09
CA LEU A 154 19.61 -17.82 30.28
C LEU A 154 19.07 -19.21 29.94
N VAL A 155 18.08 -19.33 29.04
CA VAL A 155 17.62 -20.64 28.56
C VAL A 155 18.72 -21.34 27.76
N VAL A 156 19.38 -20.65 26.83
CA VAL A 156 20.49 -21.22 26.05
C VAL A 156 21.66 -21.62 26.96
N LEU A 157 21.95 -20.85 28.02
CA LEU A 157 22.97 -21.18 29.01
C LEU A 157 22.61 -22.40 29.87
N PHE A 158 21.35 -22.54 30.29
CA PHE A 158 20.87 -23.74 30.99
C PHE A 158 21.05 -24.98 30.12
N TYR A 159 20.58 -24.92 28.87
CA TYR A 159 20.78 -26.02 27.91
C TYR A 159 22.27 -26.26 27.62
N ALA A 160 23.13 -25.22 27.59
CA ALA A 160 24.57 -25.41 27.39
C ALA A 160 25.18 -26.26 28.52
N TYR A 161 24.89 -25.95 29.78
CA TYR A 161 25.36 -26.77 30.91
C TYR A 161 24.79 -28.19 30.88
N THR A 162 23.50 -28.37 30.57
CA THR A 162 22.91 -29.70 30.39
C THR A 162 23.56 -30.48 29.24
N GLY A 163 23.93 -29.81 28.15
CA GLY A 163 24.61 -30.42 27.00
C GLY A 163 26.04 -30.84 27.31
N VAL A 164 26.78 -30.05 28.11
CA VAL A 164 28.12 -30.45 28.62
C VAL A 164 28.02 -31.71 29.48
N ILE A 165 27.00 -31.81 30.33
CA ILE A 165 26.79 -32.98 31.21
C ILE A 165 26.37 -34.22 30.41
N LEU A 166 25.51 -34.08 29.40
CA LEU A 166 24.98 -35.21 28.62
C LEU A 166 25.90 -35.67 27.47
N PHE A 167 26.65 -34.76 26.85
CA PHE A 167 27.36 -35.00 25.58
C PHE A 167 28.84 -34.56 25.61
N GLY A 168 29.37 -34.15 26.77
CA GLY A 168 30.73 -33.58 26.86
C GLY A 168 31.85 -34.50 26.36
N MET A 169 31.72 -35.81 26.54
CA MET A 169 32.69 -36.80 26.05
C MET A 169 32.34 -37.42 24.69
N ALA A 170 31.21 -37.04 24.08
CA ALA A 170 30.73 -37.65 22.84
C ALA A 170 31.80 -37.60 21.73
N LYS A 171 31.95 -38.74 21.05
CA LYS A 171 32.92 -38.96 19.97
C LYS A 171 32.79 -37.93 18.84
N TYR A 172 33.92 -37.48 18.30
CA TYR A 172 33.93 -36.64 17.11
C TYR A 172 33.38 -37.40 15.89
N SER A 173 32.58 -36.71 15.07
CA SER A 173 31.87 -37.21 13.91
C SER A 173 32.05 -36.28 12.70
N GLN A 174 31.28 -36.47 11.64
CA GLN A 174 31.21 -35.52 10.52
C GLN A 174 30.61 -34.16 10.92
N ALA A 175 29.73 -34.12 11.93
CA ALA A 175 29.09 -32.88 12.41
C ALA A 175 29.68 -32.36 13.74
N VAL A 176 30.17 -33.26 14.61
CA VAL A 176 30.76 -32.92 15.92
C VAL A 176 32.27 -32.89 15.78
N SER A 177 32.87 -31.70 15.91
CA SER A 177 34.28 -31.44 15.55
C SER A 177 35.01 -30.65 16.63
N LYS A 178 36.31 -30.39 16.42
CA LYS A 178 37.12 -29.52 17.30
C LYS A 178 36.49 -28.12 17.53
N HIS A 179 35.66 -27.63 16.60
CA HIS A 179 34.98 -26.33 16.72
C HIS A 179 33.48 -26.43 17.02
N VAL A 180 32.92 -27.64 17.04
CA VAL A 180 31.48 -27.91 17.23
C VAL A 180 31.36 -29.09 18.20
N ASN A 181 31.44 -28.83 19.50
CA ASN A 181 31.40 -29.86 20.54
C ASN A 181 30.84 -29.33 21.89
N PHE A 182 30.67 -30.23 22.86
CA PHE A 182 30.10 -29.95 24.18
C PHE A 182 31.11 -30.05 25.34
N ARG A 183 32.43 -30.02 25.10
CA ARG A 183 33.46 -30.21 26.14
C ARG A 183 33.53 -29.05 27.13
N THR A 184 33.35 -27.82 26.67
CA THR A 184 33.21 -26.63 27.52
C THR A 184 31.87 -25.95 27.33
N ALA A 185 31.40 -25.25 28.37
CA ALA A 185 30.17 -24.45 28.28
C ALA A 185 30.27 -23.36 27.19
N SER A 186 31.46 -22.82 26.93
CA SER A 186 31.73 -21.89 25.83
C SER A 186 31.53 -22.50 24.44
N GLU A 187 32.00 -23.73 24.21
CA GLU A 187 31.79 -24.44 22.94
C GLU A 187 30.32 -24.84 22.80
N ALA A 188 29.70 -25.38 23.86
CA ALA A 188 28.28 -25.72 23.90
C ALA A 188 27.37 -24.50 23.60
N LEU A 189 27.70 -23.31 24.11
CA LEU A 189 26.99 -22.07 23.77
C LEU A 189 27.08 -21.73 22.27
N VAL A 190 28.22 -21.94 21.62
CA VAL A 190 28.40 -21.73 20.18
C VAL A 190 27.62 -22.77 19.37
N VAL A 191 27.66 -24.05 19.77
CA VAL A 191 26.88 -25.12 19.14
C VAL A 191 25.38 -24.85 19.25
N LEU A 192 24.89 -24.44 20.42
CA LEU A 192 23.48 -24.08 20.58
C LEU A 192 23.10 -22.81 19.82
N PHE A 193 23.99 -21.81 19.72
CA PHE A 193 23.73 -20.63 18.89
C PHE A 193 23.59 -20.98 17.40
N ARG A 194 24.42 -21.91 16.88
CA ARG A 194 24.27 -22.53 15.55
C ARG A 194 22.94 -23.27 15.42
N SER A 195 22.54 -24.04 16.45
CA SER A 195 21.22 -24.70 16.46
C SER A 195 20.04 -23.71 16.45
N VAL A 196 20.19 -22.50 17.00
CA VAL A 196 19.16 -21.44 16.99
C VAL A 196 19.03 -20.75 15.63
N THR A 197 20.10 -20.64 14.83
CA THR A 197 19.98 -20.20 13.42
C THR A 197 19.39 -21.29 12.52
N GLY A 198 19.38 -22.54 12.98
CA GLY A 198 18.81 -23.70 12.28
C GLY A 198 19.82 -24.48 11.44
N GLU A 199 21.12 -24.22 11.61
CA GLU A 199 22.19 -24.91 10.89
C GLU A 199 22.53 -26.26 11.53
N ASP A 200 22.39 -27.35 10.77
CA ASP A 200 22.86 -28.73 11.03
C ASP A 200 22.50 -29.34 12.40
N TRP A 201 21.53 -28.77 13.12
CA TRP A 201 21.17 -29.17 14.48
C TRP A 201 20.72 -30.63 14.58
N ASN A 202 20.10 -31.16 13.52
CA ASN A 202 19.71 -32.57 13.39
C ASN A 202 20.92 -33.51 13.24
N ASP A 203 21.95 -33.10 12.50
CA ASP A 203 23.14 -33.94 12.27
C ASP A 203 24.06 -33.95 13.48
N ILE A 204 24.10 -32.84 14.22
CA ILE A 204 24.70 -32.73 15.55
C ILE A 204 23.93 -33.61 16.55
N MET A 205 22.59 -33.55 16.57
CA MET A 205 21.74 -34.41 17.41
C MET A 205 21.98 -35.89 17.15
N HIS A 206 21.97 -36.34 15.89
CA HIS A 206 22.25 -37.73 15.55
C HIS A 206 23.68 -38.16 15.93
N SER A 207 24.66 -37.25 15.77
CA SER A 207 26.05 -37.52 16.15
C SER A 207 26.23 -37.75 17.66
N VAL A 208 25.65 -36.89 18.52
CA VAL A 208 25.72 -37.07 19.98
C VAL A 208 24.71 -38.08 20.53
N GLY A 209 23.92 -38.69 19.64
CA GLY A 209 23.07 -39.87 19.91
C GLY A 209 23.70 -41.18 19.46
N THR A 210 25.03 -41.25 19.28
CA THR A 210 25.73 -42.46 18.81
C THR A 210 25.84 -43.52 19.91
N ASP A 211 25.22 -44.69 19.67
CA ASP A 211 25.26 -45.87 20.53
C ASP A 211 26.28 -46.94 20.01
N PRO A 212 26.66 -47.97 20.81
CA PRO A 212 27.51 -49.06 20.35
C PRO A 212 26.93 -49.82 19.12
N PRO A 213 27.77 -50.33 18.20
CA PRO A 213 29.21 -50.54 18.31
C PRO A 213 30.09 -49.36 17.82
N PHE A 214 29.51 -48.21 17.49
CA PHE A 214 30.25 -47.09 16.91
C PHE A 214 31.04 -46.26 17.95
N CYS A 215 30.77 -46.48 19.24
CA CYS A 215 31.45 -45.92 20.40
C CYS A 215 31.87 -47.02 21.39
N TYR A 216 32.77 -46.67 22.31
CA TYR A 216 33.37 -47.53 23.32
C TYR A 216 32.58 -47.46 24.63
N TRP A 217 32.03 -48.60 25.04
CA TRP A 217 31.28 -48.78 26.28
C TRP A 217 31.63 -50.11 26.95
N HIS A 218 31.67 -50.13 28.27
CA HIS A 218 31.71 -51.35 29.07
C HIS A 218 30.91 -51.18 30.37
N GLU A 219 30.41 -52.29 30.90
CA GLU A 219 29.56 -52.31 32.09
C GLU A 219 30.34 -51.85 33.33
N GLY A 220 29.85 -50.80 34.01
CA GLY A 220 30.50 -50.20 35.18
C GLY A 220 31.23 -48.87 34.95
N MET A 221 31.38 -48.38 33.71
CA MET A 221 31.99 -47.07 33.46
C MET A 221 31.18 -45.89 34.00
N ASN A 222 31.88 -44.82 34.37
CA ASN A 222 31.27 -43.51 34.59
C ASN A 222 31.01 -42.78 33.27
N TYR A 223 30.07 -41.82 33.26
CA TYR A 223 29.68 -41.09 32.04
C TYR A 223 30.80 -40.23 31.42
N TRP A 224 31.90 -39.99 32.15
CA TRP A 224 33.07 -39.27 31.66
C TRP A 224 34.20 -40.18 31.12
N GLU A 225 34.04 -41.51 31.20
CA GLU A 225 35.01 -42.51 30.71
C GLU A 225 34.61 -43.15 29.36
N THR A 226 33.36 -42.96 28.91
CA THR A 226 32.85 -43.43 27.60
C THR A 226 32.84 -42.30 26.56
N ASP A 227 33.06 -42.63 25.28
CA ASP A 227 32.86 -41.71 24.13
C ASP A 227 31.45 -41.85 23.50
N CYS A 228 30.58 -42.69 24.09
CA CYS A 228 29.21 -42.89 23.64
C CYS A 228 28.30 -41.68 23.93
N GLY A 229 27.27 -41.55 23.09
CA GLY A 229 26.20 -40.59 23.28
C GLY A 229 25.09 -41.09 24.20
N ASN A 230 23.93 -40.43 24.09
CA ASN A 230 22.68 -40.91 24.65
C ASN A 230 21.57 -40.65 23.63
N TYR A 231 21.20 -41.66 22.85
CA TYR A 231 20.24 -41.55 21.74
C TYR A 231 18.92 -40.86 22.14
N TYR A 232 18.26 -41.36 23.20
CA TYR A 232 16.99 -40.78 23.68
C TYR A 232 17.19 -39.39 24.30
N GLY A 233 18.29 -39.18 25.03
CA GLY A 233 18.65 -37.89 25.61
C GLY A 233 18.89 -36.82 24.56
N ALA A 234 19.60 -37.15 23.47
CA ALA A 234 19.85 -36.26 22.34
C ALA A 234 18.54 -35.84 21.65
N ILE A 235 17.65 -36.79 21.34
CA ILE A 235 16.36 -36.50 20.71
C ILE A 235 15.51 -35.58 21.61
N ILE A 236 15.41 -35.88 22.91
CA ILE A 236 14.62 -35.05 23.84
C ILE A 236 15.24 -33.65 23.97
N TYR A 237 16.56 -33.56 24.15
CA TYR A 237 17.30 -32.32 24.33
C TYR A 237 17.19 -31.40 23.11
N PHE A 238 17.54 -31.86 21.91
CA PHE A 238 17.53 -31.02 20.71
C PHE A 238 16.11 -30.66 20.26
N CYS A 239 15.16 -31.60 20.30
CA CYS A 239 13.77 -31.29 19.94
C CYS A 239 13.14 -30.30 20.94
N SER A 240 13.31 -30.48 22.25
CA SER A 240 12.76 -29.53 23.24
C SER A 240 13.41 -28.15 23.13
N PHE A 241 14.74 -28.08 22.98
CA PHE A 241 15.48 -26.85 22.76
C PHE A 241 14.98 -26.10 21.51
N TYR A 242 14.93 -26.78 20.36
CA TYR A 242 14.55 -26.19 19.09
C TYR A 242 13.07 -25.76 19.09
N LEU A 243 12.16 -26.55 19.68
CA LEU A 243 10.75 -26.17 19.83
C LEU A 243 10.60 -24.90 20.67
N ILE A 244 11.26 -24.82 21.84
CA ILE A 244 11.16 -23.69 22.75
C ILE A 244 11.75 -22.42 22.12
N ILE A 245 12.99 -22.47 21.60
CA ILE A 245 13.62 -21.26 21.07
C ILE A 245 12.97 -20.83 19.74
N SER A 246 12.78 -21.75 18.78
CA SER A 246 12.33 -21.38 17.43
C SER A 246 10.85 -21.00 17.35
N TYR A 247 9.97 -21.64 18.12
CA TYR A 247 8.52 -21.35 18.06
C TYR A 247 8.01 -20.41 19.16
N ILE A 248 8.67 -20.32 20.31
CA ILE A 248 8.24 -19.41 21.40
C ILE A 248 9.13 -18.17 21.43
N VAL A 249 10.42 -18.33 21.77
CA VAL A 249 11.28 -17.18 22.11
C VAL A 249 11.61 -16.30 20.91
N ARG A 250 11.94 -16.90 19.75
CA ARG A 250 12.19 -16.18 18.49
C ARG A 250 10.95 -15.41 18.02
N ASN A 251 9.78 -16.01 18.13
CA ASN A 251 8.52 -15.36 17.72
C ASN A 251 8.14 -14.20 18.66
N LEU A 252 8.39 -14.33 19.96
CA LEU A 252 8.24 -13.22 20.92
C LEU A 252 9.18 -12.05 20.60
N LEU A 253 10.45 -12.34 20.28
CA LEU A 253 11.42 -11.32 19.88
C LEU A 253 10.99 -10.61 18.59
N VAL A 254 10.51 -11.35 17.57
CA VAL A 254 9.98 -10.76 16.32
C VAL A 254 8.75 -9.90 16.59
N ALA A 255 7.80 -10.36 17.42
CA ALA A 255 6.61 -9.58 17.76
C ALA A 255 6.96 -8.23 18.40
N ILE A 256 7.88 -8.23 19.37
CA ILE A 256 8.31 -7.03 20.10
C ILE A 256 9.17 -6.10 19.23
N ILE A 257 9.98 -6.65 18.31
CA ILE A 257 10.67 -5.83 17.30
C ILE A 257 9.65 -5.17 16.36
N MET A 258 8.62 -5.89 15.91
CA MET A 258 7.58 -5.33 15.04
C MET A 258 6.71 -4.27 15.74
N GLU A 259 6.41 -4.43 17.02
CA GLU A 259 5.70 -3.44 17.84
C GLU A 259 6.52 -2.17 18.06
N ASN A 260 7.81 -2.31 18.41
CA ASN A 260 8.69 -1.14 18.57
C ASN A 260 8.99 -0.48 17.22
N PHE A 261 9.08 -1.26 16.14
CA PHE A 261 9.25 -0.73 14.79
C PHE A 261 8.02 0.07 14.36
N SER A 262 6.78 -0.39 14.60
CA SER A 262 5.59 0.38 14.25
C SER A 262 5.43 1.65 15.10
N LEU A 263 5.85 1.62 16.37
CA LEU A 263 5.84 2.79 17.27
C LEU A 263 6.86 3.88 16.85
N PHE A 264 8.05 3.49 16.39
CA PHE A 264 9.12 4.44 16.05
C PHE A 264 9.26 4.72 14.54
N TYR A 265 8.71 3.87 13.66
CA TYR A 265 8.71 3.99 12.19
C TYR A 265 7.27 4.05 11.66
N SER A 266 6.54 5.10 12.07
CA SER A 266 5.32 5.50 11.37
C SER A 266 5.69 6.10 10.00
N SER A 267 4.91 5.78 8.97
CA SER A 267 5.05 6.43 7.66
C SER A 267 4.58 7.89 7.73
N GLU A 268 4.98 8.75 6.79
CA GLU A 268 4.48 10.14 6.76
C GLU A 268 2.99 10.26 6.38
N GLU A 269 2.34 9.14 6.04
CA GLU A 269 0.91 8.99 5.73
C GLU A 269 0.11 8.38 6.90
N ASP A 270 0.71 7.49 7.71
CA ASP A 270 0.10 6.88 8.90
C ASP A 270 0.33 7.68 10.19
N ALA A 271 1.32 8.57 10.22
CA ALA A 271 1.65 9.38 11.39
C ALA A 271 0.64 10.52 11.61
N LEU A 272 0.01 10.55 12.79
CA LEU A 272 -0.91 11.63 13.22
C LEU A 272 -0.25 13.03 13.20
N LEU A 273 1.05 13.10 13.46
CA LEU A 273 1.90 14.27 13.30
C LEU A 273 3.26 13.80 12.77
N SER A 274 3.68 14.28 11.60
CA SER A 274 4.87 13.75 10.92
C SER A 274 6.16 14.32 11.50
N TYR A 275 7.27 13.58 11.32
CA TYR A 275 8.62 14.09 11.58
C TYR A 275 8.89 15.42 10.84
N ALA A 276 8.37 15.59 9.62
CA ALA A 276 8.49 16.83 8.85
C ALA A 276 7.77 18.02 9.53
N ASP A 277 6.62 17.78 10.15
CA ASP A 277 5.80 18.82 10.78
C ASP A 277 6.44 19.25 12.12
N ILE A 278 6.88 18.28 12.93
CA ILE A 278 7.66 18.51 14.17
C ILE A 278 8.97 19.25 13.83
N ARG A 279 9.62 18.91 12.72
CA ARG A 279 10.84 19.59 12.24
C ARG A 279 10.55 21.05 11.88
N ASN A 280 9.40 21.34 11.26
CA ASN A 280 9.01 22.71 10.93
C ASN A 280 8.70 23.51 12.22
N PHE A 281 7.95 22.92 13.14
CA PHE A 281 7.67 23.51 14.46
C PHE A 281 8.97 23.84 15.22
N GLN A 282 9.96 22.94 15.23
CA GLN A 282 11.28 23.19 15.83
C GLN A 282 12.02 24.36 15.16
N LEU A 283 11.96 24.49 13.84
CA LEU A 283 12.59 25.60 13.12
C LEU A 283 11.92 26.93 13.45
N VAL A 284 10.59 26.97 13.49
CA VAL A 284 9.82 28.17 13.84
C VAL A 284 9.98 28.54 15.32
N TRP A 285 10.00 27.57 16.24
CA TRP A 285 10.30 27.79 17.65
C TRP A 285 11.67 28.47 17.83
N ASN A 286 12.71 27.94 17.18
CA ASN A 286 14.07 28.49 17.26
C ASN A 286 14.23 29.91 16.66
N ILE A 287 13.24 30.40 15.90
CA ILE A 287 13.18 31.80 15.43
C ILE A 287 12.52 32.71 16.48
N VAL A 288 11.64 32.18 17.33
CA VAL A 288 10.88 32.92 18.36
C VAL A 288 11.55 32.87 19.73
N ASP A 289 12.22 31.77 20.08
CA ASP A 289 13.04 31.56 21.28
C ASP A 289 14.52 31.90 20.98
N THR A 290 14.78 33.20 20.85
CA THR A 290 16.09 33.78 20.56
C THR A 290 17.16 33.49 21.63
N GLU A 291 16.74 33.08 22.82
CA GLU A 291 17.62 32.85 23.99
C GLU A 291 17.81 31.35 24.30
N GLN A 292 17.19 30.45 23.53
CA GLN A 292 17.21 28.99 23.73
C GLN A 292 16.73 28.56 25.13
N LYS A 293 15.76 29.28 25.71
CA LYS A 293 15.24 29.01 27.06
C LYS A 293 14.33 27.77 27.11
N GLY A 294 13.80 27.32 25.97
CA GLY A 294 12.82 26.23 25.88
C GLY A 294 11.41 26.63 26.34
N ILE A 295 11.22 27.92 26.63
CA ILE A 295 9.99 28.53 27.15
C ILE A 295 9.84 29.91 26.50
N ILE A 296 8.61 30.29 26.10
CA ILE A 296 8.30 31.62 25.55
C ILE A 296 7.10 32.24 26.29
N PRO A 297 7.03 33.58 26.44
CA PRO A 297 5.84 34.23 26.96
C PRO A 297 4.63 34.00 26.05
N VAL A 298 3.44 33.77 26.61
CA VAL A 298 2.17 33.55 25.88
C VAL A 298 1.93 34.59 24.77
N ARG A 299 2.35 35.84 24.99
CA ARG A 299 2.27 36.91 23.98
C ARG A 299 2.99 36.58 22.66
N ARG A 300 4.09 35.82 22.70
CA ARG A 300 4.83 35.34 21.51
C ARG A 300 4.17 34.13 20.81
N VAL A 301 3.27 33.38 21.46
CA VAL A 301 2.53 32.27 20.81
C VAL A 301 1.70 32.79 19.63
N LYS A 302 1.06 33.95 19.80
CA LYS A 302 0.31 34.68 18.75
C LYS A 302 1.17 35.06 17.52
N PHE A 303 2.50 35.13 17.67
CA PHE A 303 3.46 35.32 16.58
C PHE A 303 3.95 33.98 16.02
N LEU A 304 4.27 33.02 16.89
CA LEU A 304 4.69 31.66 16.52
C LEU A 304 3.68 30.98 15.59
N LEU A 305 2.39 30.99 15.95
CA LEU A 305 1.33 30.36 15.16
C LEU A 305 1.16 30.97 13.75
N ARG A 306 1.55 32.24 13.55
CA ARG A 306 1.54 32.91 12.23
C ARG A 306 2.75 32.58 11.36
N LEU A 307 3.83 32.06 11.97
CA LEU A 307 5.05 31.63 11.29
C LEU A 307 5.02 30.14 10.90
N LEU A 308 4.08 29.36 11.42
CA LEU A 308 3.89 27.97 10.99
C LEU A 308 3.40 27.91 9.53
N LYS A 309 3.90 26.92 8.79
CA LYS A 309 3.65 26.74 7.35
C LYS A 309 3.42 25.28 6.99
N GLY A 310 2.73 25.03 5.87
CA GLY A 310 2.39 23.68 5.42
C GLY A 310 1.26 23.05 6.24
N ARG A 311 1.40 21.78 6.67
CA ARG A 311 0.31 21.08 7.41
C ARG A 311 -0.07 21.69 8.75
N LEU A 312 0.78 22.52 9.36
CA LEU A 312 0.51 23.23 10.62
C LEU A 312 0.21 24.73 10.43
N GLU A 313 -0.09 25.15 9.20
CA GLU A 313 -0.41 26.54 8.88
C GLU A 313 -1.83 26.91 9.34
N VAL A 314 -1.94 27.86 10.27
CA VAL A 314 -3.23 28.36 10.76
C VAL A 314 -3.51 29.71 10.12
N ASP A 315 -4.26 29.69 9.01
CA ASP A 315 -4.45 30.82 8.13
C ASP A 315 -5.37 31.88 8.78
N PRO A 316 -4.88 33.05 9.27
CA PRO A 316 -5.66 33.90 10.18
C PRO A 316 -6.95 34.50 9.58
N ASN A 317 -7.07 34.46 8.25
CA ASN A 317 -8.20 34.95 7.48
C ASN A 317 -9.27 33.87 7.23
N LYS A 318 -8.89 32.59 7.20
CA LYS A 318 -9.81 31.45 7.00
C LYS A 318 -10.21 30.86 8.35
N ASP A 319 -9.20 30.52 9.15
CA ASP A 319 -9.31 29.74 10.38
C ASP A 319 -9.25 30.64 11.62
N ARG A 320 -9.81 31.86 11.50
CA ARG A 320 -9.80 32.92 12.53
C ARG A 320 -10.32 32.46 13.89
N LEU A 321 -11.25 31.51 13.90
CA LEU A 321 -11.82 30.93 15.12
C LEU A 321 -10.83 29.95 15.79
N LEU A 322 -10.27 29.00 15.02
CA LEU A 322 -9.23 28.08 15.49
C LEU A 322 -8.01 28.84 16.02
N PHE A 323 -7.56 29.89 15.31
CA PHE A 323 -6.48 30.76 15.76
C PHE A 323 -6.77 31.39 17.14
N LYS A 324 -8.01 31.85 17.38
CA LYS A 324 -8.43 32.34 18.71
C LYS A 324 -8.43 31.22 19.75
N HIS A 325 -8.97 30.05 19.43
CA HIS A 325 -9.09 28.92 20.38
C HIS A 325 -7.70 28.47 20.84
N MET A 326 -6.75 28.28 19.92
CA MET A 326 -5.36 27.93 20.23
C MET A 326 -4.64 29.02 21.05
N CYS A 327 -4.87 30.30 20.74
CA CYS A 327 -4.30 31.39 21.51
C CYS A 327 -4.84 31.45 22.95
N TYR A 328 -6.15 31.24 23.14
CA TYR A 328 -6.77 31.24 24.46
C TYR A 328 -6.45 29.97 25.26
N GLU A 329 -6.29 28.82 24.60
CA GLU A 329 -5.84 27.56 25.22
C GLU A 329 -4.50 27.73 25.95
N MET A 330 -3.52 28.35 25.28
CA MET A 330 -2.20 28.64 25.86
C MET A 330 -2.22 29.77 26.90
N GLU A 331 -3.12 30.74 26.77
CA GLU A 331 -3.31 31.84 27.74
C GLU A 331 -4.00 31.33 29.02
N ARG A 332 -4.89 30.35 28.90
CA ARG A 332 -5.57 29.66 30.02
C ARG A 332 -4.66 28.68 30.75
N LEU A 333 -3.87 27.88 30.03
CA LEU A 333 -3.10 26.76 30.61
C LEU A 333 -2.18 27.17 31.77
N HIS A 334 -1.47 28.30 31.64
CA HIS A 334 -0.60 28.86 32.69
C HIS A 334 -1.08 30.24 33.19
N ASN A 335 -2.38 30.55 33.10
CA ASN A 335 -2.97 31.84 33.53
C ASN A 335 -2.30 33.11 32.96
N GLY A 336 -1.61 33.00 31.81
CA GLY A 336 -0.88 34.10 31.15
C GLY A 336 0.63 34.13 31.38
N ASP A 337 1.18 33.25 32.23
CA ASP A 337 2.63 33.06 32.42
C ASP A 337 3.30 32.39 31.19
N ASP A 338 4.61 32.14 31.24
CA ASP A 338 5.38 31.61 30.10
C ASP A 338 5.05 30.12 29.78
N VAL A 339 4.89 29.78 28.49
CA VAL A 339 4.60 28.42 27.98
C VAL A 339 5.85 27.70 27.48
N SER A 340 5.95 26.40 27.74
CA SER A 340 7.07 25.57 27.28
C SER A 340 6.93 25.13 25.81
N PHE A 341 8.04 24.67 25.23
CA PHE A 341 8.06 24.00 23.92
C PHE A 341 7.04 22.85 23.82
N HIS A 342 6.86 22.11 24.90
CA HIS A 342 5.98 20.95 24.94
C HIS A 342 4.50 21.32 24.98
N ASP A 343 4.12 22.37 25.73
CA ASP A 343 2.72 22.79 25.86
C ASP A 343 2.11 23.17 24.50
N VAL A 344 2.85 23.97 23.72
CA VAL A 344 2.44 24.40 22.38
C VAL A 344 2.45 23.22 21.39
N LEU A 345 3.38 22.27 21.53
CA LEU A 345 3.41 21.08 20.68
C LEU A 345 2.26 20.10 21.00
N TYR A 346 1.89 19.93 22.27
CA TYR A 346 0.75 19.11 22.67
C TYR A 346 -0.57 19.70 22.15
N MET A 347 -0.79 21.00 22.34
CA MET A 347 -1.92 21.72 21.73
C MET A 347 -1.98 21.49 20.21
N LEU A 348 -0.87 21.66 19.50
CA LEU A 348 -0.82 21.40 18.05
C LEU A 348 -1.19 19.95 17.72
N SER A 349 -0.71 18.97 18.49
CA SER A 349 -1.00 17.55 18.25
C SER A 349 -2.47 17.16 18.49
N TYR A 350 -3.16 17.75 19.48
CA TYR A 350 -4.59 17.51 19.66
C TYR A 350 -5.41 18.20 18.55
N ARG A 351 -5.09 19.47 18.24
CA ARG A 351 -5.82 20.24 17.23
C ARG A 351 -5.57 19.75 15.79
N SER A 352 -4.54 18.95 15.53
CA SER A 352 -4.28 18.34 14.21
C SER A 352 -4.97 16.99 13.99
N VAL A 353 -5.74 16.46 14.95
CA VAL A 353 -6.26 15.08 14.93
C VAL A 353 -7.78 15.01 15.19
N ASP A 354 -8.45 14.04 14.54
CA ASP A 354 -9.85 13.67 14.79
C ASP A 354 -9.96 12.94 16.14
N ILE A 355 -9.97 13.69 17.25
CA ILE A 355 -9.76 13.19 18.64
C ILE A 355 -10.59 11.94 18.99
N ARG A 356 -11.83 11.86 18.50
CA ARG A 356 -12.77 10.72 18.66
C ARG A 356 -12.34 9.42 17.96
N LYS A 357 -11.16 9.39 17.36
CA LYS A 357 -10.56 8.21 16.69
C LYS A 357 -9.19 7.84 17.24
N SER A 358 -8.55 8.70 18.03
CA SER A 358 -7.17 8.56 18.47
C SER A 358 -7.01 8.50 19.99
N LEU A 359 -7.87 9.20 20.74
CA LEU A 359 -7.82 9.25 22.20
C LEU A 359 -8.59 8.08 22.81
N GLN A 360 -8.16 7.64 24.01
CA GLN A 360 -8.95 6.73 24.84
C GLN A 360 -10.10 7.48 25.53
N LEU A 361 -11.14 6.79 26.00
CA LEU A 361 -12.38 7.43 26.46
C LEU A 361 -12.17 8.47 27.58
N GLU A 362 -11.27 8.22 28.53
CA GLU A 362 -10.97 9.14 29.63
C GLU A 362 -10.29 10.42 29.13
N GLU A 363 -9.22 10.27 28.34
CA GLU A 363 -8.47 11.37 27.71
C GLU A 363 -9.37 12.18 26.75
N LEU A 364 -10.24 11.48 26.00
CA LEU A 364 -11.22 12.08 25.10
C LEU A 364 -12.17 13.01 25.84
N LEU A 365 -12.77 12.54 26.94
CA LEU A 365 -13.73 13.34 27.72
C LEU A 365 -13.06 14.57 28.32
N GLN A 366 -11.86 14.41 28.92
CA GLN A 366 -11.07 15.53 29.44
C GLN A 366 -10.71 16.55 28.35
N ARG A 367 -10.41 16.09 27.13
CA ARG A 367 -10.08 16.96 25.99
C ARG A 367 -11.32 17.64 25.40
N GLU A 368 -12.44 16.94 25.26
CA GLU A 368 -13.70 17.49 24.73
C GLU A 368 -14.30 18.52 25.70
N GLU A 369 -14.24 18.29 27.02
CA GLU A 369 -14.58 19.28 28.05
C GLU A 369 -13.68 20.52 27.98
N LEU A 370 -12.36 20.34 27.91
CA LEU A 370 -11.42 21.47 27.81
C LEU A 370 -11.65 22.30 26.55
N GLU A 371 -11.88 21.66 25.40
CA GLU A 371 -12.15 22.38 24.15
C GLU A 371 -13.50 23.11 24.20
N TYR A 372 -14.56 22.50 24.74
CA TYR A 372 -15.87 23.14 24.93
C TYR A 372 -15.78 24.44 25.75
N ILE A 373 -15.10 24.40 26.91
CA ILE A 373 -14.96 25.58 27.77
C ILE A 373 -14.09 26.67 27.08
N ILE A 374 -13.13 26.29 26.22
CA ILE A 374 -12.37 27.22 25.40
C ILE A 374 -13.26 27.92 24.36
N GLU A 375 -14.16 27.20 23.69
CA GLU A 375 -15.10 27.81 22.74
C GLU A 375 -16.07 28.76 23.45
N GLU A 376 -16.60 28.37 24.61
CA GLU A 376 -17.52 29.17 25.42
C GLU A 376 -16.88 30.49 25.89
N GLU A 377 -15.66 30.45 26.43
CA GLU A 377 -14.95 31.65 26.89
C GLU A 377 -14.50 32.56 25.73
N VAL A 378 -14.07 31.99 24.60
CA VAL A 378 -13.76 32.79 23.41
C VAL A 378 -15.02 33.45 22.82
N ALA A 379 -16.18 32.79 22.90
CA ALA A 379 -17.46 33.40 22.55
C ALA A 379 -17.81 34.56 23.50
N LYS A 380 -17.76 34.37 24.83
CA LYS A 380 -17.96 35.42 25.84
C LYS A 380 -17.06 36.63 25.61
N GLN A 381 -15.75 36.41 25.42
CA GLN A 381 -14.80 37.49 25.12
C GLN A 381 -15.14 38.20 23.81
N THR A 382 -15.53 37.48 22.77
CA THR A 382 -15.89 38.07 21.47
C THR A 382 -17.15 38.92 21.56
N ILE A 383 -18.18 38.47 22.29
CA ILE A 383 -19.39 39.24 22.58
C ILE A 383 -19.05 40.50 23.38
N LYS A 384 -18.21 40.38 24.43
CA LYS A 384 -17.74 41.53 25.22
C LYS A 384 -17.00 42.56 24.35
N THR A 385 -16.05 42.14 23.52
CA THR A 385 -15.31 43.06 22.62
C THR A 385 -16.24 43.73 21.61
N TRP A 386 -17.24 43.00 21.08
CA TRP A 386 -18.26 43.57 20.19
C TRP A 386 -19.15 44.60 20.92
N LEU A 387 -19.59 44.30 22.15
CA LEU A 387 -20.37 45.22 22.97
C LEU A 387 -19.57 46.49 23.30
N GLU A 388 -18.30 46.35 23.69
CA GLU A 388 -17.39 47.48 23.92
C GLU A 388 -17.18 48.32 22.65
N TYR A 389 -17.07 47.69 21.48
CA TYR A 389 -16.98 48.40 20.20
C TYR A 389 -18.26 49.18 19.88
N CYS A 390 -19.44 48.57 20.08
CA CYS A 390 -20.73 49.24 19.92
C CYS A 390 -20.89 50.42 20.90
N LEU A 391 -20.53 50.25 22.17
CA LEU A 391 -20.55 51.31 23.18
C LEU A 391 -19.56 52.44 22.88
N ARG A 392 -18.37 52.13 22.34
CA ARG A 392 -17.42 53.15 21.85
C ARG A 392 -17.97 53.90 20.64
N LYS A 393 -18.62 53.20 19.69
CA LYS A 393 -19.28 53.83 18.53
C LYS A 393 -20.44 54.75 18.94
N ILE A 394 -21.19 54.39 19.98
CA ILE A 394 -22.28 55.22 20.53
C ILE A 394 -21.72 56.44 21.31
N ARG A 395 -20.54 56.32 21.94
CA ARG A 395 -19.88 57.43 22.67
C ARG A 395 -19.05 58.36 21.78
N ALA A 396 -18.88 58.07 20.49
CA ALA A 396 -18.18 58.94 19.55
C ALA A 396 -19.15 60.01 19.01
N PRO A 397 -18.98 61.31 19.35
CA PRO A 397 -19.85 62.36 18.83
C PRO A 397 -19.62 62.63 17.33
N HIS A 398 -20.63 63.18 16.66
CA HIS A 398 -20.62 63.44 15.22
C HIS A 398 -19.47 64.37 14.75
N LYS A 399 -18.42 63.75 14.20
CA LYS A 399 -17.67 64.21 13.03
C LYS A 399 -17.38 62.95 12.18
N ASP A 400 -17.82 62.80 10.93
CA ASP A 400 -18.37 63.80 10.00
C ASP A 400 -19.78 63.47 9.50
N SER A 401 -20.57 64.51 9.22
CA SER A 401 -21.98 64.44 8.81
C SER A 401 -22.18 64.86 7.35
N VAL A 402 -21.80 64.02 6.38
CA VAL A 402 -22.11 64.25 4.95
C VAL A 402 -22.52 62.97 4.22
N ALA A 403 -21.76 61.88 4.36
CA ALA A 403 -22.01 60.64 3.62
C ALA A 403 -22.91 59.64 4.37
N ILE A 404 -23.61 58.79 3.62
CA ILE A 404 -24.41 57.64 4.09
C ILE A 404 -25.73 58.01 4.82
N ALA A 405 -26.50 58.94 4.24
CA ALA A 405 -27.92 59.14 4.57
C ALA A 405 -28.87 58.12 3.87
N GLN A 406 -28.35 57.01 3.33
CA GLN A 406 -29.04 56.16 2.34
C GLN A 406 -29.12 54.65 2.65
N ILE A 407 -28.49 54.16 3.73
CA ILE A 407 -28.34 52.70 3.97
C ILE A 407 -29.22 52.15 5.12
N LEU A 408 -29.86 53.00 5.93
CA LEU A 408 -30.60 52.56 7.13
C LEU A 408 -32.04 53.10 7.21
N ARG A 409 -32.98 52.31 6.67
CA ARG A 409 -34.32 52.12 7.24
C ARG A 409 -34.60 50.61 7.35
N PRO A 410 -34.69 50.02 8.56
CA PRO A 410 -35.20 48.66 8.72
C PRO A 410 -36.73 48.63 8.60
N PHE A 411 -37.30 47.44 8.48
CA PHE A 411 -38.76 47.24 8.47
C PHE A 411 -39.41 47.64 9.80
N GLY A 412 -40.46 48.47 9.70
CA GLY A 412 -41.63 48.41 10.58
C GLY A 412 -41.52 49.05 11.97
N ASN A 413 -42.19 50.19 12.14
CA ASN A 413 -43.26 50.26 13.12
C ASN A 413 -44.32 51.29 12.68
N VAL A 414 -45.59 51.00 12.96
CA VAL A 414 -46.74 51.82 12.55
C VAL A 414 -47.19 52.70 13.70
N HIS A 415 -47.37 54.00 13.46
CA HIS A 415 -48.23 54.85 14.27
C HIS A 415 -49.59 55.00 13.59
N VAL A 416 -50.66 54.82 14.35
CA VAL A 416 -52.04 54.97 13.90
C VAL A 416 -52.50 56.42 14.10
N ASN A 417 -53.31 56.94 13.18
CA ASN A 417 -54.25 58.04 13.43
C ASN A 417 -55.56 57.75 12.64
N PRO A 418 -56.72 58.29 13.03
CA PRO A 418 -58.02 57.74 12.64
C PRO A 418 -58.61 58.34 11.34
N ASN A 419 -59.84 57.88 11.02
CA ASN A 419 -60.77 58.36 9.99
C ASN A 419 -60.61 57.76 8.58
N ASN A 420 -61.13 56.55 8.36
CA ASN A 420 -62.46 56.38 7.71
C ASN A 420 -62.90 54.90 7.62
N ASN A 421 -64.22 54.70 7.69
CA ASN A 421 -64.94 53.42 7.54
C ASN A 421 -65.66 53.38 6.15
N PRO A 422 -66.28 52.26 5.74
CA PRO A 422 -65.80 50.87 5.79
C PRO A 422 -66.05 50.10 4.46
N SER A 423 -65.38 48.97 4.21
CA SER A 423 -65.85 47.93 3.27
C SER A 423 -65.25 46.56 3.62
N ASP A 424 -66.15 45.60 3.87
CA ASP A 424 -66.03 44.13 3.93
C ASP A 424 -64.90 43.42 4.68
N LEU A 425 -65.33 42.45 5.51
CA LEU A 425 -64.48 41.55 6.29
C LEU A 425 -64.33 40.20 5.59
N THR A 426 -63.14 39.58 5.67
CA THR A 426 -62.90 38.32 6.41
C THR A 426 -61.45 37.82 6.21
N ALA A 427 -60.93 37.05 7.16
CA ALA A 427 -59.56 36.47 7.15
C ALA A 427 -59.62 34.93 6.99
N PRO A 428 -58.55 34.22 6.58
CA PRO A 428 -57.49 33.88 7.56
C PRO A 428 -56.06 33.53 7.05
N ARG A 429 -55.05 33.78 7.91
CA ARG A 429 -53.72 33.10 8.06
C ARG A 429 -52.69 33.11 6.89
N PRO A 430 -51.39 33.38 7.16
CA PRO A 430 -50.33 33.36 6.14
C PRO A 430 -49.66 31.99 5.94
N LYS A 431 -49.09 31.79 4.74
CA LYS A 431 -48.01 30.83 4.43
C LYS A 431 -46.96 31.51 3.53
N LEU A 432 -45.74 31.00 3.49
CA LEU A 432 -44.56 31.64 2.89
C LEU A 432 -44.06 30.93 1.63
N SER A 433 -43.81 31.69 0.56
CA SER A 433 -43.07 31.34 -0.68
C SER A 433 -42.49 32.66 -1.25
N VAL A 434 -41.22 32.84 -1.64
CA VAL A 434 -40.47 32.23 -2.77
C VAL A 434 -41.29 32.40 -4.07
N ILE A 435 -40.85 33.01 -5.19
CA ILE A 435 -39.57 33.25 -5.90
C ILE A 435 -39.71 34.61 -6.70
N PRO A 436 -38.92 35.00 -7.74
CA PRO A 436 -37.50 34.84 -8.12
C PRO A 436 -36.82 36.21 -8.41
N LEU A 437 -35.67 36.23 -9.13
CA LEU A 437 -35.21 37.38 -9.93
C LEU A 437 -34.53 36.90 -11.22
N ASN A 438 -34.65 37.65 -12.33
CA ASN A 438 -34.09 37.38 -13.65
C ASN A 438 -33.34 38.62 -14.19
N MET A 439 -32.31 38.40 -15.04
CA MET A 439 -31.85 39.30 -16.13
C MET A 439 -31.35 40.72 -15.70
N GLU A 440 -30.61 41.53 -16.47
CA GLU A 440 -29.93 41.42 -17.78
C GLU A 440 -28.88 42.54 -17.88
N ILE A 441 -27.68 42.32 -18.45
CA ILE A 441 -26.80 43.34 -19.10
C ILE A 441 -25.94 42.62 -20.17
N SER A 442 -25.70 43.26 -21.31
CA SER A 442 -24.83 42.82 -22.42
C SER A 442 -24.01 43.99 -23.00
N ASP A 443 -22.74 43.73 -23.37
CA ASP A 443 -21.85 44.35 -24.39
C ASP A 443 -21.71 45.92 -24.41
N GLU A 444 -20.61 46.57 -24.81
CA GLU A 444 -19.55 46.39 -25.84
C GLU A 444 -18.17 46.89 -25.29
N ILE A 445 -16.96 46.34 -25.54
CA ILE A 445 -16.07 46.14 -26.73
C ILE A 445 -14.98 47.26 -26.90
N GLU A 446 -13.84 46.86 -27.49
CA GLU A 446 -12.56 47.57 -27.82
C GLU A 446 -11.55 47.91 -26.70
N ASP A 447 -10.23 47.91 -26.95
CA ASP A 447 -9.37 46.86 -27.57
C ASP A 447 -7.89 47.11 -27.17
N SER A 448 -7.01 46.08 -27.29
CA SER A 448 -5.59 46.15 -27.71
C SER A 448 -4.70 44.99 -27.18
N ASN A 449 -4.44 44.05 -28.09
CA ASN A 449 -3.13 43.46 -28.42
C ASN A 449 -2.19 42.80 -27.36
N GLU A 450 -1.97 41.51 -27.65
CA GLU A 450 -0.68 40.80 -27.67
C GLU A 450 -0.08 40.15 -26.41
N SER A 451 0.78 39.17 -26.72
CA SER A 451 1.46 38.18 -25.87
C SER A 451 2.65 37.61 -26.67
N PRO A 452 3.48 36.65 -26.18
CA PRO A 452 3.57 36.05 -24.84
C PRO A 452 5.06 36.03 -24.33
N ASN A 453 5.37 35.06 -23.46
CA ASN A 453 6.65 34.32 -23.35
C ASN A 453 7.71 34.62 -22.24
N VAL A 454 7.95 33.55 -21.46
CA VAL A 454 9.27 32.90 -21.20
C VAL A 454 10.40 33.68 -20.51
N ILE A 455 10.50 33.43 -19.20
CA ILE A 455 11.68 32.86 -18.49
C ILE A 455 13.10 33.42 -18.79
N SER A 456 13.66 34.03 -17.74
CA SER A 456 15.06 33.96 -17.25
C SER A 456 15.96 35.20 -17.37
N ARG A 457 16.97 35.19 -16.46
CA ARG A 457 18.12 36.10 -16.33
C ARG A 457 17.77 37.52 -15.84
N LYS A 458 18.68 38.26 -15.19
CA LYS A 458 19.78 38.01 -14.21
C LYS A 458 20.35 39.41 -13.87
N LEU A 459 21.38 39.50 -13.00
CA LEU A 459 22.25 40.68 -12.78
C LEU A 459 21.58 41.86 -12.03
N THR A 460 22.25 42.60 -11.13
CA THR A 460 23.39 42.30 -10.23
C THR A 460 23.45 43.34 -9.10
N GLU A 461 24.16 43.02 -8.00
CA GLU A 461 24.79 44.00 -7.08
C GLU A 461 23.82 44.92 -6.30
N VAL A 462 24.18 45.70 -5.25
CA VAL A 462 25.48 46.19 -4.74
C VAL A 462 25.70 45.81 -3.25
N TYR A 463 26.92 46.08 -2.75
CA TYR A 463 27.57 45.61 -1.53
C TYR A 463 27.26 46.41 -0.22
N ARG A 464 27.55 45.74 0.92
CA ARG A 464 28.06 46.26 2.22
C ARG A 464 27.15 46.92 3.27
N SER A 465 27.57 46.69 4.52
CA SER A 465 27.28 47.37 5.80
C SER A 465 28.52 48.22 6.21
N PRO A 466 28.71 48.74 7.45
CA PRO A 466 27.84 48.81 8.65
C PRO A 466 27.82 50.20 9.36
N ARG A 467 27.03 50.33 10.45
CA ARG A 467 27.39 51.10 11.68
C ARG A 467 26.37 50.93 12.83
N SER A 468 26.85 51.21 14.04
CA SER A 468 26.18 51.38 15.34
C SER A 468 26.90 52.56 16.06
N PRO A 469 26.68 52.91 17.35
CA PRO A 469 25.69 52.51 18.37
C PRO A 469 24.95 53.76 18.95
N VAL A 470 24.79 53.86 20.30
CA VAL A 470 24.31 55.02 21.11
C VAL A 470 22.77 55.19 21.14
N ASP A 471 22.07 55.47 22.25
CA ASP A 471 22.49 55.93 23.61
C ASP A 471 21.82 55.16 24.78
N GLU A 472 22.21 55.46 26.03
CA GLU A 472 21.67 54.88 27.29
C GLU A 472 20.50 55.70 27.92
N ASP A 473 19.69 55.08 28.81
CA ASP A 473 19.59 55.51 30.22
C ASP A 473 18.79 54.52 31.12
N PHE A 474 18.94 54.62 32.45
CA PHE A 474 18.32 53.77 33.50
C PHE A 474 17.51 54.61 34.52
N PRO A 475 16.55 54.03 35.27
CA PRO A 475 16.88 53.66 36.66
C PRO A 475 16.19 52.40 37.24
N GLU A 476 16.77 51.91 38.34
CA GLU A 476 16.43 50.70 39.11
C GLU A 476 15.46 50.99 40.29
N TYR A 477 14.66 50.03 40.79
CA TYR A 477 14.69 49.66 42.25
C TYR A 477 13.89 48.40 42.72
N ARG A 478 14.47 47.71 43.73
CA ARG A 478 13.89 46.80 44.78
C ARG A 478 13.09 45.52 44.41
N LYS A 479 13.86 44.44 44.29
CA LYS A 479 13.83 43.24 45.18
C LYS A 479 12.64 43.08 46.16
N ARG A 480 12.01 41.90 46.14
CA ARG A 480 11.74 41.11 47.37
C ARG A 480 11.92 39.61 47.11
N LYS A 481 12.81 38.95 47.86
CA LYS A 481 12.96 37.48 47.87
C LYS A 481 11.87 36.84 48.75
N ARG A 482 11.28 35.74 48.32
CA ARG A 482 10.90 34.61 49.18
C ARG A 482 11.10 33.31 48.40
N ALA A 483 11.75 32.33 49.01
CA ALA A 483 11.98 31.03 48.40
C ALA A 483 10.87 30.06 48.85
N ILE A 484 10.26 29.36 47.90
CA ILE A 484 9.45 28.16 48.16
C ILE A 484 10.07 27.03 47.34
N ARG A 485 10.36 25.90 48.00
CA ARG A 485 11.28 24.87 47.51
C ARG A 485 10.57 23.85 46.59
N GLY A 486 10.08 24.34 45.45
CA GLY A 486 9.41 23.53 44.42
C GLY A 486 10.31 22.44 43.85
N ARG A 487 9.89 21.17 43.97
CA ARG A 487 10.70 19.97 43.78
C ARG A 487 10.90 19.58 42.30
N ARG A 488 11.65 20.39 41.53
CA ARG A 488 12.11 19.98 40.19
C ARG A 488 13.09 18.81 40.30
N LYS A 489 12.63 17.59 39.98
CA LYS A 489 13.52 16.49 39.60
C LYS A 489 14.12 16.82 38.23
N SER A 490 15.45 16.98 38.18
CA SER A 490 16.21 16.82 36.93
C SER A 490 16.16 15.34 36.49
N ILE A 491 16.54 15.08 35.23
CA ILE A 491 16.66 13.73 34.67
C ILE A 491 18.16 13.38 34.54
N PRO A 492 18.73 12.51 35.40
CA PRO A 492 20.09 11.98 35.26
C PRO A 492 20.14 10.55 34.67
N ASP A 493 18.99 9.92 34.43
CA ASP A 493 18.82 8.46 34.26
C ASP A 493 19.26 7.92 32.89
N VAL A 494 20.57 7.97 32.62
CA VAL A 494 21.24 7.13 31.59
C VAL A 494 22.63 6.69 32.05
N ILE A 495 23.41 7.58 32.68
CA ILE A 495 24.84 7.35 32.91
C ILE A 495 25.09 6.52 34.18
N GLU A 496 24.37 6.76 35.27
CA GLU A 496 24.47 5.95 36.49
C GLU A 496 24.12 4.49 36.23
N CYS A 497 23.14 4.20 35.36
CA CYS A 497 22.75 2.83 35.03
C CYS A 497 23.91 2.02 34.39
N VAL A 498 24.70 2.63 33.51
CA VAL A 498 25.88 1.98 32.88
C VAL A 498 27.01 1.81 33.90
N ALA A 499 27.24 2.80 34.77
CA ALA A 499 28.24 2.70 35.84
C ALA A 499 27.87 1.60 36.87
N SER A 500 26.60 1.54 37.30
CA SER A 500 26.09 0.49 38.17
C SER A 500 26.16 -0.90 37.52
N PHE A 501 25.91 -1.01 36.21
CA PHE A 501 26.02 -2.29 35.50
C PHE A 501 27.47 -2.79 35.42
N LEU A 502 28.44 -1.91 35.19
CA LEU A 502 29.86 -2.27 35.21
C LEU A 502 30.34 -2.72 36.60
N LEU A 503 29.86 -2.08 37.68
CA LEU A 503 30.13 -2.52 39.05
C LEU A 503 29.43 -3.84 39.41
N LEU A 504 28.19 -4.04 38.95
CA LEU A 504 27.46 -5.32 39.11
C LEU A 504 28.21 -6.48 38.45
N MET A 505 28.74 -6.27 37.24
CA MET A 505 29.55 -7.29 36.53
C MET A 505 30.84 -7.66 37.26
N GLN A 506 31.41 -6.77 38.10
CA GLN A 506 32.54 -7.11 38.97
C GLN A 506 32.12 -7.85 40.25
N SER A 507 30.92 -7.57 40.79
CA SER A 507 30.41 -8.27 41.98
C SER A 507 30.01 -9.74 41.75
N PHE A 508 29.74 -10.13 40.49
CA PHE A 508 29.21 -11.45 40.15
C PHE A 508 30.21 -12.62 40.18
N GLN A 509 31.49 -12.37 40.49
CA GLN A 509 32.49 -13.44 40.64
C GLN A 509 32.52 -14.10 42.03
N THR A 510 31.84 -13.55 43.05
CA THR A 510 31.92 -14.05 44.43
C THR A 510 30.59 -14.01 45.19
N THR A 511 29.84 -15.11 45.25
CA THR A 511 28.90 -15.42 46.36
C THR A 511 28.50 -16.91 46.35
N SER A 512 28.32 -17.49 47.54
CA SER A 512 28.25 -18.95 47.76
C SER A 512 26.87 -19.61 47.57
N LEU A 513 25.84 -18.85 47.17
CA LEU A 513 24.43 -19.28 47.20
C LEU A 513 24.07 -20.50 46.33
N PHE A 514 24.91 -20.88 45.36
CA PHE A 514 24.62 -22.01 44.46
C PHE A 514 24.85 -23.40 45.07
N GLN A 515 25.68 -23.54 46.11
CA GLN A 515 26.00 -24.85 46.69
C GLN A 515 24.86 -25.43 47.56
N GLU A 516 23.99 -24.59 48.12
CA GLU A 516 23.02 -25.00 49.12
C GLU A 516 21.69 -25.49 48.53
N ALA A 517 21.32 -25.00 47.33
CA ALA A 517 20.16 -25.51 46.59
C ALA A 517 20.41 -26.95 46.07
N ALA A 518 21.60 -27.22 45.52
CA ALA A 518 21.96 -28.54 44.99
C ALA A 518 21.92 -29.65 46.06
N ARG A 519 22.29 -29.32 47.31
CA ARG A 519 22.36 -30.28 48.42
C ARG A 519 20.98 -30.76 48.92
N LYS A 520 19.88 -30.03 48.62
CA LYS A 520 18.51 -30.41 49.04
C LYS A 520 17.72 -31.23 48.02
N LEU A 521 18.20 -31.39 46.79
CA LEU A 521 17.53 -32.18 45.75
C LEU A 521 18.01 -33.64 45.66
N LEU A 522 19.06 -34.02 46.42
CA LEU A 522 19.71 -35.34 46.34
C LEU A 522 19.19 -36.37 47.36
N SER A 523 18.09 -36.10 48.08
CA SER A 523 17.64 -36.92 49.23
C SER A 523 16.23 -37.51 49.09
N ALA A 524 15.78 -37.82 47.87
CA ALA A 524 14.37 -38.17 47.61
C ALA A 524 14.11 -39.25 46.53
N THR A 525 14.88 -40.34 46.50
CA THR A 525 14.55 -41.54 45.69
C THR A 525 14.88 -42.85 46.40
N ASN A 526 13.86 -43.64 46.77
CA ASN A 526 14.01 -45.07 47.05
C ASN A 526 12.64 -45.80 47.00
N SER A 527 12.64 -47.07 46.54
CA SER A 527 11.45 -47.91 46.19
C SER A 527 10.58 -47.42 45.00
N GLY A 528 9.93 -48.27 44.19
CA GLY A 528 9.97 -49.75 44.13
C GLY A 528 9.03 -50.43 43.10
N SER A 529 9.61 -51.00 42.03
CA SER A 529 9.19 -52.22 41.25
C SER A 529 7.77 -52.50 40.68
N SER A 530 7.74 -52.73 39.34
CA SER A 530 7.17 -53.92 38.63
C SER A 530 5.65 -54.13 38.33
N LYS A 531 5.31 -54.33 37.03
CA LYS A 531 4.62 -55.54 36.45
C LYS A 531 4.53 -55.56 34.89
N LYS A 532 4.02 -56.66 34.28
CA LYS A 532 3.96 -57.02 32.83
C LYS A 532 2.47 -57.05 32.31
N SER A 533 2.04 -57.31 31.06
CA SER A 533 2.54 -57.93 29.79
C SER A 533 1.68 -57.40 28.58
N SER A 534 1.60 -57.86 27.29
CA SER A 534 2.21 -58.90 26.41
C SER A 534 1.86 -58.63 24.89
N TRP A 535 2.24 -59.51 23.95
CA TRP A 535 1.99 -59.54 22.47
C TRP A 535 0.87 -60.59 22.08
N PRO A 536 0.48 -60.96 20.81
CA PRO A 536 1.15 -60.84 19.48
C PRO A 536 0.36 -60.73 18.11
N PHE A 537 1.10 -60.36 17.04
CA PHE A 537 1.11 -60.75 15.58
C PHE A 537 -0.11 -61.20 14.70
N ARG A 538 -0.22 -60.60 13.48
CA ARG A 538 -0.22 -61.14 12.06
C ARG A 538 -0.70 -60.03 11.07
N ALA A 539 -0.30 -59.82 9.79
CA ALA A 539 0.09 -60.63 8.60
C ALA A 539 -1.11 -61.24 7.82
N PHE A 540 -1.26 -61.22 6.47
CA PHE A 540 -0.44 -60.77 5.31
C PHE A 540 -1.30 -60.61 4.00
N ASN A 541 -0.83 -59.83 3.00
CA ASN A 541 -1.05 -59.81 1.51
C ASN A 541 -2.40 -59.93 0.70
N GLU A 542 -2.54 -58.99 -0.26
CA GLU A 542 -2.77 -59.12 -1.75
C GLU A 542 -4.12 -59.41 -2.47
N ALA A 543 -4.13 -58.92 -3.73
CA ALA A 543 -4.84 -59.37 -4.96
C ALA A 543 -6.17 -58.71 -5.42
N SER A 544 -6.38 -58.73 -6.75
CA SER A 544 -7.45 -58.08 -7.54
C SER A 544 -7.62 -58.84 -8.89
N PRO A 545 -8.44 -58.42 -9.88
CA PRO A 545 -9.75 -57.75 -9.90
C PRO A 545 -10.81 -58.57 -10.71
N LEU A 546 -12.03 -58.05 -10.94
CA LEU A 546 -13.01 -58.61 -11.89
C LEU A 546 -13.69 -57.56 -12.81
N ARG A 547 -14.38 -58.02 -13.86
CA ARG A 547 -14.62 -57.29 -15.13
C ARG A 547 -15.94 -57.70 -15.80
N GLN A 548 -16.72 -56.76 -16.38
CA GLN A 548 -17.78 -56.88 -17.45
C GLN A 548 -18.74 -55.65 -17.42
N ARG A 549 -19.53 -55.23 -18.45
CA ARG A 549 -19.69 -55.62 -19.88
C ARG A 549 -20.22 -54.42 -20.75
N LYS A 550 -20.37 -54.62 -22.06
CA LYS A 550 -20.75 -53.63 -23.12
C LYS A 550 -22.27 -53.39 -23.27
N ARG A 551 -22.64 -52.30 -23.97
CA ARG A 551 -23.61 -52.33 -25.10
C ARG A 551 -23.39 -51.20 -26.13
N SER A 552 -24.01 -51.30 -27.31
CA SER A 552 -23.79 -50.44 -28.49
C SER A 552 -25.00 -50.46 -29.46
N ASN A 553 -25.06 -49.48 -30.37
CA ASN A 553 -25.67 -49.41 -31.73
C ASN A 553 -26.14 -47.94 -31.95
N ILE A 554 -25.77 -47.17 -32.99
CA ILE A 554 -25.63 -47.36 -34.45
C ILE A 554 -26.95 -47.22 -35.22
N CYS A 555 -27.07 -46.11 -35.97
CA CYS A 555 -27.76 -45.98 -37.26
C CYS A 555 -27.19 -44.74 -37.99
N GLY A 556 -27.31 -44.63 -39.32
CA GLY A 556 -26.86 -43.45 -40.09
C GLY A 556 -26.66 -43.67 -41.59
N THR A 557 -26.36 -42.59 -42.32
CA THR A 557 -26.11 -42.57 -43.78
C THR A 557 -25.11 -41.48 -44.19
N ARG A 558 -24.58 -41.59 -45.43
CA ARG A 558 -23.57 -40.76 -46.13
C ARG A 558 -24.13 -40.40 -47.54
N PRO A 559 -23.47 -39.64 -48.46
CA PRO A 559 -22.05 -39.23 -48.61
C PRO A 559 -21.90 -37.68 -48.53
N ILE A 560 -20.91 -36.93 -49.06
CA ILE A 560 -19.76 -37.10 -49.99
C ILE A 560 -18.47 -36.49 -49.34
N GLN A 561 -17.37 -36.34 -50.07
CA GLN A 561 -16.04 -35.91 -49.62
C GLN A 561 -15.74 -34.44 -49.92
N HIS A 562 -14.91 -33.81 -49.08
CA HIS A 562 -13.69 -33.11 -49.51
C HIS A 562 -12.62 -33.21 -48.39
N GLN A 563 -11.40 -32.74 -48.64
CA GLN A 563 -10.19 -33.21 -47.93
C GLN A 563 -9.96 -32.60 -46.53
N SER A 564 -9.38 -33.43 -45.65
CA SER A 564 -8.56 -33.12 -44.48
C SER A 564 -8.71 -31.73 -43.83
N VAL A 565 -9.80 -31.52 -43.08
CA VAL A 565 -9.84 -30.49 -42.03
C VAL A 565 -9.25 -31.08 -40.75
N SER A 566 -8.23 -30.44 -40.18
CA SER A 566 -7.76 -30.75 -38.82
C SER A 566 -8.89 -30.46 -37.83
N LYS A 567 -9.28 -31.46 -37.03
CA LYS A 567 -10.42 -31.33 -36.12
C LYS A 567 -10.16 -30.24 -35.08
N ILE A 568 -11.11 -29.32 -34.96
CA ILE A 568 -11.23 -28.44 -33.79
C ILE A 568 -11.48 -29.35 -32.58
N ILE A 569 -10.49 -29.44 -31.69
CA ILE A 569 -10.61 -30.12 -30.40
C ILE A 569 -11.63 -29.36 -29.56
N SER A 570 -12.66 -30.05 -29.07
CA SER A 570 -13.70 -29.40 -28.25
C SER A 570 -13.17 -29.09 -26.84
N SER A 571 -13.81 -28.16 -26.11
CA SER A 571 -13.41 -27.90 -24.71
C SER A 571 -13.48 -29.18 -23.87
N GLU A 572 -14.49 -30.01 -24.09
CA GLU A 572 -14.71 -31.30 -23.42
C GLU A 572 -13.67 -32.38 -23.80
N GLU A 573 -12.98 -32.22 -24.92
CA GLU A 573 -11.86 -33.07 -25.35
C GLU A 573 -10.51 -32.54 -24.83
N TYR A 574 -10.41 -31.22 -24.58
CA TYR A 574 -9.28 -30.59 -23.91
C TYR A 574 -9.30 -30.84 -22.39
N ASP A 575 -10.47 -30.77 -21.75
CA ASP A 575 -10.68 -31.09 -20.34
C ASP A 575 -10.36 -32.59 -20.08
N LYS A 576 -10.73 -33.50 -20.99
CA LYS A 576 -10.32 -34.92 -20.93
C LYS A 576 -8.83 -35.16 -21.18
N LYS A 577 -8.12 -34.25 -21.88
CA LYS A 577 -6.66 -34.29 -21.96
C LYS A 577 -6.01 -33.84 -20.66
N LEU A 578 -6.62 -32.92 -19.91
CA LEU A 578 -6.14 -32.53 -18.58
C LEU A 578 -6.19 -33.71 -17.58
N GLU A 579 -7.22 -34.55 -17.67
CA GLU A 579 -7.34 -35.80 -16.89
C GLU A 579 -6.37 -36.92 -17.33
N GLN A 580 -5.69 -36.76 -18.47
CA GLN A 580 -4.72 -37.74 -19.02
C GLN A 580 -3.26 -37.28 -18.86
N LEU A 581 -3.03 -36.04 -18.44
CA LEU A 581 -1.70 -35.54 -18.09
C LEU A 581 -1.36 -35.95 -16.64
N PRO A 582 -0.09 -36.24 -16.32
CA PRO A 582 0.31 -36.44 -14.93
C PRO A 582 0.02 -35.17 -14.11
N PRO A 583 -0.32 -35.29 -12.81
CA PRO A 583 -0.74 -34.15 -11.99
C PRO A 583 0.33 -33.06 -12.00
N ILE A 584 -0.03 -31.91 -12.58
CA ILE A 584 0.89 -30.80 -12.82
C ILE A 584 1.22 -30.16 -11.47
N SER A 585 2.38 -30.53 -10.92
CA SER A 585 2.80 -30.21 -9.55
C SER A 585 3.12 -28.74 -9.30
N ASP A 586 3.23 -27.92 -10.34
CA ASP A 586 3.53 -26.49 -10.24
C ASP A 586 2.87 -25.69 -11.38
N TYR A 587 1.79 -24.98 -11.09
CA TYR A 587 1.12 -24.08 -12.04
C TYR A 587 2.01 -22.93 -12.51
N ARG A 588 3.09 -22.60 -11.78
CA ARG A 588 3.98 -21.48 -12.12
C ARG A 588 4.80 -21.72 -13.38
N LYS A 589 4.79 -22.95 -13.91
CA LYS A 589 5.42 -23.32 -15.19
C LYS A 589 4.46 -23.22 -16.37
N LEU A 590 3.14 -23.13 -16.15
CA LEU A 590 2.15 -23.05 -17.21
C LEU A 590 2.03 -21.64 -17.80
N ILE A 591 1.75 -21.57 -19.11
CA ILE A 591 1.35 -20.37 -19.83
C ILE A 591 -0.07 -20.57 -20.35
N TYR A 592 -1.02 -19.82 -19.79
CA TYR A 592 -2.43 -19.86 -20.22
C TYR A 592 -2.68 -18.86 -21.35
N VAL A 593 -3.44 -19.25 -22.37
CA VAL A 593 -3.70 -18.44 -23.57
C VAL A 593 -5.21 -18.37 -23.84
N ARG A 594 -5.72 -17.16 -24.14
CA ARG A 594 -7.17 -16.91 -24.27
C ARG A 594 -7.65 -16.62 -25.68
N SER A 595 -6.98 -15.75 -26.43
CA SER A 595 -7.39 -15.27 -27.74
C SER A 595 -6.22 -14.59 -28.45
N ALA A 596 -6.20 -14.67 -29.78
CA ALA A 596 -5.22 -14.00 -30.63
C ALA A 596 -5.94 -13.03 -31.59
N PHE A 597 -5.40 -11.82 -31.72
CA PHE A 597 -5.98 -10.71 -32.47
C PHE A 597 -4.96 -10.14 -33.46
N ARG A 598 -5.25 -10.19 -34.75
CA ARG A 598 -4.46 -9.49 -35.77
C ARG A 598 -4.91 -8.04 -35.83
N VAL A 599 -4.03 -7.14 -35.40
CA VAL A 599 -4.31 -5.70 -35.27
C VAL A 599 -3.76 -4.88 -36.45
N ARG A 600 -2.79 -5.44 -37.17
CA ARG A 600 -2.13 -4.87 -38.36
C ARG A 600 -1.75 -6.01 -39.30
N ASP A 601 -1.28 -5.68 -40.50
CA ASP A 601 -0.83 -6.69 -41.47
C ASP A 601 0.37 -7.50 -40.98
N ASP A 602 1.21 -6.88 -40.15
CA ASP A 602 2.47 -7.39 -39.59
C ASP A 602 2.39 -7.80 -38.11
N GLU A 603 1.35 -7.38 -37.37
CA GLU A 603 1.25 -7.48 -35.91
C GLU A 603 0.04 -8.32 -35.44
N ILE A 604 0.32 -9.38 -34.67
CA ILE A 604 -0.68 -10.14 -33.90
C ILE A 604 -0.41 -9.95 -32.40
N ARG A 605 -1.49 -9.72 -31.63
CA ARG A 605 -1.48 -9.61 -30.16
C ARG A 605 -2.24 -10.77 -29.53
N ILE A 606 -1.68 -11.39 -28.50
CA ILE A 606 -2.22 -12.56 -27.83
C ILE A 606 -2.52 -12.23 -26.36
N SER A 607 -3.73 -12.54 -25.90
CA SER A 607 -4.14 -12.47 -24.50
C SER A 607 -3.57 -13.66 -23.73
N ILE A 608 -2.58 -13.43 -22.85
CA ILE A 608 -1.82 -14.46 -22.10
C ILE A 608 -1.96 -14.23 -20.59
N VAL A 609 -2.03 -15.30 -19.79
CA VAL A 609 -1.96 -15.27 -18.32
C VAL A 609 -0.90 -16.26 -17.84
N LYS A 610 -0.04 -15.84 -16.90
CA LYS A 610 0.98 -16.72 -16.29
C LYS A 610 1.44 -16.21 -14.91
N SER A 611 2.16 -17.05 -14.17
CA SER A 611 2.91 -16.62 -12.98
C SER A 611 3.98 -15.58 -13.34
N ASN A 612 4.21 -14.59 -12.48
CA ASN A 612 5.31 -13.63 -12.63
C ASN A 612 6.69 -14.31 -12.63
N ASN A 613 6.79 -15.50 -12.02
CA ASN A 613 8.00 -16.31 -11.99
C ASN A 613 8.23 -17.10 -13.30
N ASN A 614 7.22 -17.21 -14.17
CA ASN A 614 7.31 -17.99 -15.40
C ASN A 614 8.13 -17.24 -16.48
N LYS A 615 9.39 -17.64 -16.64
CA LYS A 615 10.31 -17.13 -17.67
C LYS A 615 10.39 -17.98 -18.94
N LEU A 616 9.54 -19.00 -19.10
CA LEU A 616 9.61 -19.89 -20.26
C LEU A 616 9.30 -19.14 -21.58
N PRO A 617 10.06 -19.41 -22.66
CA PRO A 617 9.76 -18.89 -23.98
C PRO A 617 8.50 -19.56 -24.53
N LEU A 618 7.68 -18.77 -25.22
CA LEU A 618 6.54 -19.26 -26.00
C LEU A 618 6.87 -19.03 -27.47
N PHE A 619 6.94 -20.09 -28.24
CA PHE A 619 7.17 -20.03 -29.67
C PHE A 619 5.83 -20.07 -30.43
N PHE A 620 5.82 -19.56 -31.64
CA PHE A 620 4.72 -19.72 -32.58
C PHE A 620 5.23 -20.39 -33.86
N SER A 621 4.33 -21.12 -34.54
CA SER A 621 4.49 -21.58 -35.92
C SER A 621 3.23 -21.28 -36.73
N TYR A 622 3.44 -20.85 -37.97
CA TYR A 622 2.41 -20.46 -38.93
C TYR A 622 2.91 -20.76 -40.34
N GLY A 623 2.32 -21.78 -40.99
CA GLY A 623 2.82 -22.29 -42.27
C GLY A 623 4.30 -22.68 -42.17
N SER A 624 5.15 -22.08 -43.01
CA SER A 624 6.61 -22.25 -43.01
C SER A 624 7.37 -21.31 -42.07
N LYS A 625 6.70 -20.40 -41.34
CA LYS A 625 7.35 -19.44 -40.44
C LYS A 625 7.21 -19.88 -38.98
N SER A 626 8.31 -19.81 -38.24
CA SER A 626 8.32 -19.97 -36.79
C SER A 626 9.13 -18.85 -36.12
N GLY A 627 8.85 -18.59 -34.84
CA GLY A 627 9.52 -17.53 -34.10
C GLY A 627 9.13 -17.45 -32.62
N LEU A 628 9.71 -16.50 -31.90
CA LEU A 628 9.43 -16.25 -30.49
C LEU A 628 8.28 -15.23 -30.34
N VAL A 629 7.35 -15.49 -29.42
CA VAL A 629 6.32 -14.52 -29.02
C VAL A 629 6.93 -13.55 -27.98
N GLU A 630 6.96 -12.26 -28.29
CA GLU A 630 7.45 -11.21 -27.38
C GLU A 630 6.41 -10.97 -26.26
N GLN A 631 6.55 -11.67 -25.14
CA GLN A 631 5.65 -11.56 -23.99
C GLN A 631 5.98 -10.32 -23.14
N LYS A 632 5.03 -9.38 -23.02
CA LYS A 632 5.14 -8.18 -22.17
C LYS A 632 4.00 -8.11 -21.16
N CYS A 633 4.24 -7.52 -20.00
CA CYS A 633 3.19 -7.23 -19.03
C CYS A 633 2.10 -6.36 -19.68
N HIS A 634 0.82 -6.66 -19.43
CA HIS A 634 -0.29 -5.87 -19.96
C HIS A 634 -0.34 -4.45 -19.36
N LEU A 635 0.12 -4.28 -18.12
CA LEU A 635 0.17 -3.01 -17.41
C LEU A 635 1.60 -2.43 -17.38
N LYS A 636 1.79 -1.26 -16.75
CA LYS A 636 3.12 -0.65 -16.60
C LYS A 636 4.07 -1.46 -15.69
N LYS A 637 3.51 -2.33 -14.85
CA LYS A 637 4.22 -3.28 -13.98
C LYS A 637 3.31 -4.49 -13.71
N CYS A 638 3.88 -5.69 -13.63
CA CYS A 638 3.21 -6.90 -13.17
C CYS A 638 3.92 -7.38 -11.88
N PRO A 639 3.19 -7.70 -10.80
CA PRO A 639 1.78 -7.36 -10.57
C PRO A 639 1.58 -5.84 -10.47
N ASP A 640 0.33 -5.36 -10.60
CA ASP A 640 0.03 -3.93 -10.43
C ASP A 640 0.18 -3.50 -8.96
N SER A 641 0.39 -2.20 -8.75
CA SER A 641 0.27 -1.53 -7.45
C SER A 641 -0.99 -1.91 -6.64
N PHE A 642 -2.12 -2.20 -7.28
CA PHE A 642 -3.37 -2.61 -6.62
C PHE A 642 -3.50 -4.12 -6.37
N SER A 643 -2.66 -4.96 -6.98
CA SER A 643 -2.74 -6.43 -6.95
C SER A 643 -1.44 -7.11 -6.52
N SER A 644 -0.58 -6.39 -5.79
CA SER A 644 0.84 -6.73 -5.55
C SER A 644 1.15 -8.09 -4.91
N LEU A 645 0.16 -8.79 -4.35
CA LEU A 645 0.28 -10.12 -3.74
C LEU A 645 -0.27 -11.26 -4.62
N CYS A 646 -0.74 -10.96 -5.84
CA CYS A 646 -1.22 -11.95 -6.80
C CYS A 646 -0.08 -12.37 -7.74
N ASP A 647 0.27 -13.66 -7.77
CA ASP A 647 1.36 -14.18 -8.61
C ASP A 647 0.94 -14.35 -10.08
N VAL A 648 -0.33 -14.67 -10.33
CA VAL A 648 -0.84 -14.94 -11.68
C VAL A 648 -1.42 -13.66 -12.28
N ASN A 649 -0.82 -13.17 -13.38
CA ASN A 649 -1.10 -11.85 -13.96
C ASN A 649 -1.21 -11.89 -15.50
N GLY A 650 -1.78 -10.84 -16.09
CA GLY A 650 -2.00 -10.70 -17.54
C GLY A 650 -0.82 -10.15 -18.33
N TYR A 651 -0.54 -10.78 -19.47
CA TYR A 651 0.51 -10.43 -20.42
C TYR A 651 -0.08 -10.29 -21.84
N ILE A 652 0.50 -9.39 -22.63
CA ILE A 652 0.28 -9.32 -24.07
C ILE A 652 1.46 -10.02 -24.75
N GLY A 653 1.20 -11.08 -25.50
CA GLY A 653 2.17 -11.65 -26.45
C GLY A 653 2.13 -10.89 -27.76
N PHE A 654 3.26 -10.38 -28.24
CA PHE A 654 3.39 -9.73 -29.54
C PHE A 654 4.10 -10.64 -30.54
N ILE A 655 3.51 -10.80 -31.72
CA ILE A 655 4.17 -11.36 -32.91
C ILE A 655 4.25 -10.24 -33.95
N LYS A 656 5.40 -10.11 -34.60
CA LYS A 656 5.75 -9.02 -35.53
C LYS A 656 6.42 -9.57 -36.79
N ASN A 657 6.58 -8.72 -37.81
CA ASN A 657 7.21 -9.04 -39.09
C ASN A 657 6.51 -10.19 -39.85
N LEU A 658 5.20 -10.36 -39.63
CA LEU A 658 4.38 -11.26 -40.44
C LEU A 658 4.14 -10.62 -41.82
N SER A 659 4.22 -11.44 -42.87
CA SER A 659 3.95 -11.02 -44.24
C SER A 659 2.62 -11.65 -44.65
N LYS A 660 1.57 -10.83 -44.85
CA LYS A 660 0.22 -11.25 -45.27
C LYS A 660 -0.23 -12.60 -44.67
N PHE A 661 -0.68 -12.55 -43.42
CA PHE A 661 -1.50 -13.61 -42.83
C PHE A 661 -2.84 -13.67 -43.62
N ASP A 662 -3.40 -14.86 -43.82
CA ASP A 662 -4.68 -15.06 -44.50
C ASP A 662 -5.79 -15.32 -43.47
N ASP A 663 -7.02 -14.87 -43.77
CA ASP A 663 -8.07 -14.77 -42.76
C ASP A 663 -8.61 -16.16 -42.36
N GLY A 664 -8.79 -16.38 -41.05
CA GLY A 664 -9.33 -17.63 -40.49
C GLY A 664 -8.31 -18.75 -40.20
N VAL A 665 -7.02 -18.55 -40.50
CA VAL A 665 -5.98 -19.58 -40.31
C VAL A 665 -5.58 -19.72 -38.82
N PHE A 666 -5.23 -20.94 -38.41
CA PHE A 666 -4.77 -21.27 -37.06
C PHE A 666 -3.33 -20.81 -36.82
N LEU A 667 -3.05 -20.37 -35.59
CA LEU A 667 -1.71 -20.11 -35.07
C LEU A 667 -1.35 -21.23 -34.09
N SER A 668 -0.33 -22.02 -34.43
CA SER A 668 0.22 -23.02 -33.51
C SER A 668 1.16 -22.33 -32.53
N LEU A 669 1.04 -22.64 -31.24
CA LEU A 669 1.89 -22.15 -30.16
C LEU A 669 2.58 -23.34 -29.47
N THR A 670 3.87 -23.20 -29.18
CA THR A 670 4.72 -24.29 -28.68
C THR A 670 5.55 -23.85 -27.47
N SER A 671 5.56 -24.69 -26.44
CA SER A 671 6.37 -24.52 -25.22
C SER A 671 7.61 -25.43 -25.26
N THR A 672 8.56 -25.25 -24.33
CA THR A 672 9.85 -25.98 -24.30
C THR A 672 9.70 -27.51 -24.19
N ASN A 673 8.53 -27.98 -23.77
CA ASN A 673 8.25 -29.40 -23.53
C ASN A 673 7.59 -30.08 -24.76
N ASN A 674 7.68 -29.48 -25.95
CA ASN A 674 7.02 -29.91 -27.19
C ASN A 674 5.48 -30.03 -27.11
N LEU A 675 4.86 -29.45 -26.08
CA LEU A 675 3.41 -29.24 -26.04
C LEU A 675 3.05 -28.18 -27.08
N THR A 676 2.15 -28.55 -27.99
CA THR A 676 1.60 -27.69 -29.04
C THR A 676 0.11 -27.46 -28.83
N MET A 677 -0.34 -26.23 -29.06
CA MET A 677 -1.76 -25.87 -29.10
C MET A 677 -2.06 -24.99 -30.32
N ASP A 678 -3.23 -25.15 -30.93
CA ASP A 678 -3.68 -24.30 -32.03
C ASP A 678 -4.73 -23.29 -31.54
N ILE A 679 -4.57 -22.02 -31.91
CA ILE A 679 -5.53 -20.96 -31.61
C ILE A 679 -5.96 -20.22 -32.88
N THR A 680 -7.26 -19.99 -33.04
CA THR A 680 -7.81 -19.20 -34.14
C THR A 680 -7.49 -17.73 -33.95
N VAL A 681 -6.89 -17.10 -34.95
CA VAL A 681 -6.62 -15.65 -34.95
C VAL A 681 -7.86 -14.91 -35.43
N LYS A 682 -8.35 -13.95 -34.63
CA LYS A 682 -9.39 -13.00 -35.03
C LYS A 682 -8.76 -11.82 -35.76
N ASP A 683 -9.21 -11.51 -36.97
CA ASP A 683 -8.82 -10.26 -37.62
C ASP A 683 -9.64 -9.08 -37.08
N VAL A 684 -8.95 -8.01 -36.68
CA VAL A 684 -9.52 -6.76 -36.15
C VAL A 684 -8.84 -5.54 -36.77
N ARG A 685 -8.41 -5.66 -38.04
CA ARG A 685 -7.98 -4.55 -38.91
C ARG A 685 -9.21 -3.78 -39.45
N PRO A 686 -9.05 -2.52 -39.91
CA PRO A 686 -10.17 -1.77 -40.48
C PRO A 686 -10.63 -2.36 -41.83
N SER A 687 -11.90 -2.74 -41.93
CA SER A 687 -12.48 -3.32 -43.16
C SER A 687 -12.65 -2.28 -44.29
N LYS A 688 -13.02 -1.04 -43.94
CA LYS A 688 -13.17 0.12 -44.84
C LYS A 688 -12.79 1.39 -44.07
N LYS A 689 -12.59 2.52 -44.76
CA LYS A 689 -12.34 3.83 -44.10
C LYS A 689 -13.51 4.20 -43.18
N ASP A 690 -13.19 4.40 -41.91
CA ASP A 690 -13.95 5.15 -40.88
C ASP A 690 -15.44 4.78 -40.64
N PHE A 691 -15.90 3.65 -41.17
CA PHE A 691 -17.22 3.10 -40.87
C PHE A 691 -17.15 2.17 -39.65
N TYR A 692 -17.78 2.58 -38.56
CA TYR A 692 -18.02 1.75 -37.37
C TYR A 692 -19.48 1.27 -37.38
N GLU A 693 -19.72 -0.01 -37.13
CA GLU A 693 -21.08 -0.57 -37.04
C GLU A 693 -21.83 -0.02 -35.82
N HIS A 694 -21.13 0.19 -34.70
CA HIS A 694 -21.67 0.77 -33.48
C HIS A 694 -20.95 2.06 -33.08
N ARG A 695 -21.71 3.11 -32.72
CA ARG A 695 -21.11 4.37 -32.23
C ARG A 695 -20.67 4.27 -30.77
N LEU A 696 -21.54 3.75 -29.91
CA LEU A 696 -21.28 3.55 -28.48
C LEU A 696 -21.53 2.08 -28.12
N GLY A 697 -20.58 1.50 -27.38
CA GLY A 697 -20.71 0.19 -26.78
C GLY A 697 -20.13 0.13 -25.37
N VAL A 698 -20.45 -0.94 -24.66
CA VAL A 698 -20.12 -1.09 -23.24
C VAL A 698 -19.32 -2.36 -23.01
N CYS A 699 -18.20 -2.22 -22.32
CA CYS A 699 -17.40 -3.33 -21.84
C CYS A 699 -17.66 -3.56 -20.35
N LEU A 700 -18.27 -4.70 -20.02
CA LEU A 700 -18.54 -5.10 -18.64
C LEU A 700 -17.38 -5.93 -18.08
N GLN A 701 -16.98 -5.66 -16.83
CA GLN A 701 -15.98 -6.47 -16.12
C GLN A 701 -16.42 -7.97 -16.03
N PRO A 702 -15.48 -8.93 -15.96
CA PRO A 702 -15.80 -10.36 -15.78
C PRO A 702 -16.74 -10.63 -14.58
N VAL A 703 -17.94 -11.09 -14.90
CA VAL A 703 -19.03 -11.32 -13.93
C VAL A 703 -18.86 -12.67 -13.25
N TYR A 704 -18.78 -12.65 -11.92
CA TYR A 704 -18.58 -13.82 -11.06
C TYR A 704 -19.64 -13.86 -9.96
N LEU A 705 -20.21 -15.04 -9.70
CA LEU A 705 -21.22 -15.33 -8.66
C LEU A 705 -22.32 -14.26 -8.58
N MET A 706 -23.05 -14.06 -9.68
CA MET A 706 -24.00 -12.97 -9.84
C MET A 706 -25.46 -13.43 -9.79
N THR A 707 -26.22 -12.90 -8.82
CA THR A 707 -27.65 -13.20 -8.62
C THR A 707 -28.59 -12.01 -8.85
N ASN A 708 -28.08 -10.78 -8.92
CA ASN A 708 -28.92 -9.58 -8.90
C ASN A 708 -29.46 -9.20 -10.29
N SER A 709 -30.56 -9.82 -10.70
CA SER A 709 -31.25 -9.58 -11.97
C SER A 709 -31.63 -8.10 -12.18
N LEU A 710 -32.13 -7.41 -11.15
CA LEU A 710 -32.51 -5.99 -11.21
C LEU A 710 -31.33 -5.06 -11.54
N LEU A 711 -30.11 -5.42 -11.14
CA LEU A 711 -28.92 -4.63 -11.46
C LEU A 711 -28.58 -4.68 -12.97
N PHE A 712 -28.89 -5.79 -13.66
CA PHE A 712 -28.80 -5.87 -15.11
C PHE A 712 -29.90 -5.04 -15.81
N ILE A 713 -31.12 -5.01 -15.26
CA ILE A 713 -32.20 -4.16 -15.78
C ILE A 713 -31.79 -2.67 -15.71
N GLN A 714 -31.26 -2.23 -14.57
CA GLN A 714 -30.71 -0.89 -14.38
C GLN A 714 -29.60 -0.58 -15.40
N PHE A 715 -28.62 -1.50 -15.54
CA PHE A 715 -27.49 -1.35 -16.45
C PHE A 715 -27.92 -1.21 -17.92
N PHE A 716 -28.77 -2.12 -18.41
CA PHE A 716 -29.19 -2.09 -19.81
C PHE A 716 -30.05 -0.86 -20.13
N GLU A 717 -31.11 -0.57 -19.36
CA GLU A 717 -32.00 0.55 -19.69
C GLU A 717 -31.30 1.92 -19.57
N TYR A 718 -30.32 2.04 -18.65
CA TYR A 718 -29.44 3.21 -18.63
C TYR A 718 -28.62 3.32 -19.92
N TRP A 719 -27.81 2.31 -20.27
CA TRP A 719 -26.90 2.38 -21.42
C TRP A 719 -27.64 2.49 -22.77
N LEU A 720 -28.81 1.86 -22.89
CA LEU A 720 -29.70 2.02 -24.04
C LEU A 720 -30.22 3.48 -24.15
N SER A 721 -30.52 4.14 -23.04
CA SER A 721 -30.97 5.55 -23.05
C SER A 721 -29.87 6.55 -23.45
N GLU A 722 -28.59 6.19 -23.25
CA GLU A 722 -27.44 6.97 -23.70
C GLU A 722 -26.99 6.65 -25.14
N GLY A 723 -27.67 5.71 -25.81
CA GLY A 723 -27.43 5.34 -27.21
C GLY A 723 -26.42 4.21 -27.44
N ALA A 724 -26.09 3.40 -26.44
CA ALA A 724 -25.27 2.21 -26.63
C ALA A 724 -26.04 1.08 -27.35
N SER A 725 -25.40 0.43 -28.32
CA SER A 725 -26.02 -0.69 -29.08
C SER A 725 -25.21 -1.99 -29.11
N LYS A 726 -23.95 -1.97 -28.65
CA LYS A 726 -23.09 -3.16 -28.51
C LYS A 726 -22.69 -3.37 -27.06
N PHE A 727 -22.87 -4.58 -26.56
CA PHE A 727 -22.53 -4.97 -25.20
C PHE A 727 -21.60 -6.19 -25.21
N TYR A 728 -20.45 -6.08 -24.53
CA TYR A 728 -19.53 -7.18 -24.30
C TYR A 728 -19.61 -7.61 -22.84
N ILE A 729 -20.15 -8.81 -22.59
CA ILE A 729 -20.35 -9.34 -21.24
C ILE A 729 -19.41 -10.54 -21.03
N TYR A 730 -18.37 -10.31 -20.24
CA TYR A 730 -17.46 -11.34 -19.76
C TYR A 730 -18.10 -12.02 -18.55
N TRP A 731 -18.12 -13.35 -18.50
CA TRP A 731 -18.80 -14.06 -17.42
C TRP A 731 -18.14 -15.41 -17.08
N GLU A 732 -18.17 -15.74 -15.79
CA GLU A 732 -17.73 -17.02 -15.22
C GLU A 732 -18.91 -17.78 -14.59
N SER A 733 -19.76 -17.09 -13.81
CA SER A 733 -20.93 -17.69 -13.17
C SER A 733 -22.10 -16.72 -12.93
N LEU A 734 -23.31 -17.18 -13.26
CA LEU A 734 -24.57 -16.44 -13.21
C LEU A 734 -25.67 -17.31 -12.58
N SER A 735 -26.69 -16.70 -11.97
CA SER A 735 -27.94 -17.39 -11.67
C SER A 735 -28.84 -17.50 -12.92
N PRO A 736 -29.78 -18.46 -12.96
CA PRO A 736 -30.71 -18.63 -14.09
C PRO A 736 -31.50 -17.36 -14.43
N GLU A 737 -31.87 -16.58 -13.43
CA GLU A 737 -32.64 -15.33 -13.53
C GLU A 737 -31.82 -14.23 -14.22
N VAL A 738 -30.54 -14.11 -13.90
CA VAL A 738 -29.63 -13.16 -14.58
C VAL A 738 -29.43 -13.57 -16.05
N GLN A 739 -29.33 -14.88 -16.32
CA GLN A 739 -29.24 -15.40 -17.69
C GLN A 739 -30.55 -15.16 -18.47
N GLU A 740 -31.73 -15.25 -17.84
CA GLU A 740 -33.01 -14.93 -18.46
C GLU A 740 -33.13 -13.43 -18.79
N ILE A 741 -32.66 -12.52 -17.91
CA ILE A 741 -32.57 -11.08 -18.21
C ILE A 741 -31.59 -10.76 -19.35
N ILE A 742 -30.44 -11.42 -19.43
CA ILE A 742 -29.52 -11.22 -20.57
C ILE A 742 -30.16 -11.72 -21.87
N ASN A 743 -30.85 -12.87 -21.83
CA ASN A 743 -31.59 -13.43 -22.97
C ASN A 743 -32.80 -12.56 -23.37
N PHE A 744 -33.43 -11.85 -22.42
CA PHE A 744 -34.50 -10.88 -22.67
C PHE A 744 -34.04 -9.75 -23.59
N TYR A 745 -32.90 -9.10 -23.28
CA TYR A 745 -32.38 -8.01 -24.11
C TYR A 745 -31.84 -8.54 -25.44
N LYS A 746 -31.19 -9.70 -25.44
CA LYS A 746 -30.64 -10.34 -26.66
C LYS A 746 -31.70 -10.73 -27.70
N LYS A 747 -32.98 -10.81 -27.34
CA LYS A 747 -34.10 -11.00 -28.30
C LYS A 747 -34.38 -9.74 -29.14
N ASN A 748 -33.95 -8.55 -28.70
CA ASN A 748 -34.19 -7.30 -29.44
C ASN A 748 -33.09 -7.10 -30.48
N SER A 749 -33.43 -7.17 -31.77
CA SER A 749 -32.48 -7.07 -32.89
C SER A 749 -31.74 -5.74 -33.00
N LYS A 750 -32.06 -4.73 -32.18
CA LYS A 750 -31.32 -3.47 -32.07
C LYS A 750 -30.21 -3.49 -30.99
N ILE A 751 -30.07 -4.60 -30.26
CA ILE A 751 -29.12 -4.76 -29.14
C ILE A 751 -28.22 -5.96 -29.42
N ASP A 752 -26.98 -5.70 -29.83
CA ASP A 752 -25.97 -6.76 -29.97
C ASP A 752 -25.34 -7.04 -28.59
N ILE A 753 -25.46 -8.28 -28.13
CA ILE A 753 -24.87 -8.78 -26.87
C ILE A 753 -23.95 -9.97 -27.16
N GLU A 754 -22.64 -9.70 -27.16
CA GLU A 754 -21.61 -10.73 -27.16
C GLU A 754 -21.41 -11.23 -25.72
N MET A 755 -21.64 -12.53 -25.51
CA MET A 755 -21.36 -13.22 -24.24
C MET A 755 -20.01 -13.92 -24.38
N ILE A 756 -19.00 -13.46 -23.63
CA ILE A 756 -17.65 -14.03 -23.66
C ILE A 756 -17.46 -14.90 -22.43
N ASN A 757 -17.34 -16.22 -22.65
CA ASN A 757 -16.92 -17.15 -21.61
C ASN A 757 -15.55 -16.72 -21.06
N TRP A 758 -15.46 -16.53 -19.76
CA TRP A 758 -14.24 -16.12 -19.07
C TRP A 758 -14.08 -16.98 -17.80
N SER A 759 -13.81 -18.26 -18.05
CA SER A 759 -13.75 -19.31 -17.03
C SER A 759 -12.60 -19.13 -16.06
N ARG A 760 -12.63 -19.92 -14.98
CA ARG A 760 -11.43 -20.22 -14.17
C ARG A 760 -10.30 -20.75 -15.06
N LEU A 761 -9.06 -20.56 -14.60
CA LEU A 761 -7.90 -21.22 -15.19
C LEU A 761 -7.99 -22.74 -14.92
N PRO A 762 -7.71 -23.60 -15.90
CA PRO A 762 -7.66 -25.06 -15.73
C PRO A 762 -6.68 -25.51 -14.62
N VAL A 763 -7.14 -26.47 -13.82
CA VAL A 763 -6.40 -27.09 -12.69
C VAL A 763 -6.75 -28.58 -12.66
N HIS A 764 -5.79 -29.44 -12.33
CA HIS A 764 -6.05 -30.88 -12.12
C HIS A 764 -7.10 -31.08 -11.00
N PRO A 765 -8.06 -32.01 -11.10
CA PRO A 765 -9.17 -32.11 -10.15
C PRO A 765 -8.76 -32.22 -8.67
N GLU A 766 -7.71 -32.99 -8.39
CA GLU A 766 -7.15 -33.19 -7.05
C GLU A 766 -6.58 -31.89 -6.46
N ASN A 767 -5.89 -31.10 -7.29
CA ASN A 767 -5.29 -29.83 -6.88
C ASN A 767 -6.34 -28.70 -6.75
N GLY A 768 -7.58 -28.93 -7.20
CA GLY A 768 -8.63 -27.91 -7.26
C GLY A 768 -9.08 -27.36 -5.90
N GLN A 769 -8.90 -28.12 -4.81
CA GLN A 769 -9.28 -27.71 -3.45
C GLN A 769 -8.11 -27.13 -2.61
N ASP A 770 -6.86 -27.31 -3.05
CA ASP A 770 -5.68 -26.86 -2.32
C ASP A 770 -5.43 -25.35 -2.55
N GLU A 771 -5.32 -24.58 -1.46
CA GLU A 771 -5.07 -23.12 -1.53
C GLU A 771 -3.69 -22.79 -2.13
N PHE A 772 -2.71 -23.70 -2.03
CA PHE A 772 -1.34 -23.51 -2.50
C PHE A 772 -1.13 -23.96 -3.94
N LEU A 773 -1.84 -25.01 -4.40
CA LEU A 773 -1.68 -25.57 -5.75
C LEU A 773 -2.69 -25.03 -6.79
N ASN A 774 -3.80 -24.43 -6.37
CA ASN A 774 -4.79 -23.86 -7.29
C ASN A 774 -4.45 -22.39 -7.68
N PRO A 775 -4.04 -22.10 -8.93
CA PRO A 775 -3.68 -20.75 -9.38
C PRO A 775 -4.81 -19.72 -9.20
N ASN A 776 -6.08 -20.14 -9.17
CA ASN A 776 -7.23 -19.23 -9.07
C ASN A 776 -7.32 -18.50 -7.71
N PHE A 777 -6.59 -18.94 -6.67
CA PHE A 777 -6.45 -18.16 -5.42
C PHE A 777 -5.41 -17.03 -5.53
N PHE A 778 -4.47 -17.12 -6.47
CA PHE A 778 -3.41 -16.13 -6.74
C PHE A 778 -3.71 -15.26 -7.97
N TRP A 779 -4.94 -15.31 -8.48
CA TRP A 779 -5.39 -14.65 -9.70
C TRP A 779 -6.32 -13.47 -9.38
N PHE A 780 -5.93 -12.25 -9.77
CA PHE A 780 -6.61 -11.03 -9.35
C PHE A 780 -7.96 -10.84 -10.05
N ARG A 781 -9.08 -11.16 -9.37
CA ARG A 781 -10.46 -10.99 -9.89
C ARG A 781 -10.63 -11.52 -11.34
N LEU A 782 -10.14 -12.74 -11.60
CA LEU A 782 -10.14 -13.37 -12.93
C LEU A 782 -9.34 -12.58 -14.00
N GLU A 783 -8.32 -11.82 -13.62
CA GLU A 783 -7.60 -10.86 -14.46
C GLU A 783 -8.52 -9.91 -15.23
N VAL A 784 -9.38 -9.21 -14.48
CA VAL A 784 -10.26 -8.13 -14.97
C VAL A 784 -9.57 -7.15 -15.95
N PHE A 785 -8.28 -6.83 -15.73
CA PHE A 785 -7.51 -5.96 -16.63
C PHE A 785 -7.36 -6.56 -18.03
N LEU A 786 -6.95 -7.83 -18.12
CA LEU A 786 -6.82 -8.54 -19.39
C LEU A 786 -8.19 -8.83 -20.03
N GLY A 787 -9.24 -9.03 -19.23
CA GLY A 787 -10.62 -9.11 -19.73
C GLY A 787 -11.04 -7.83 -20.47
N ILE A 788 -10.73 -6.66 -19.91
CA ILE A 788 -10.98 -5.35 -20.56
C ILE A 788 -10.07 -5.16 -21.78
N PHE A 789 -8.83 -5.66 -21.76
CA PHE A 789 -7.98 -5.67 -22.96
C PHE A 789 -8.58 -6.52 -24.10
N ASP A 790 -8.96 -7.76 -23.82
CA ASP A 790 -9.58 -8.68 -24.79
C ASP A 790 -10.86 -8.07 -25.39
N CYS A 791 -11.63 -7.38 -24.56
CA CYS A 791 -12.83 -6.61 -24.91
C CYS A 791 -12.53 -5.44 -25.86
N MET A 792 -11.55 -4.60 -25.53
CA MET A 792 -11.13 -3.48 -26.38
C MET A 792 -10.57 -4.00 -27.72
N GLN A 793 -9.83 -5.10 -27.70
CA GLN A 793 -9.30 -5.77 -28.89
C GLN A 793 -10.42 -6.27 -29.82
N ARG A 794 -11.51 -6.85 -29.28
CA ARG A 794 -12.73 -7.22 -30.05
C ARG A 794 -13.49 -6.02 -30.62
N ALA A 795 -13.38 -4.86 -29.98
CA ALA A 795 -14.13 -3.67 -30.35
C ALA A 795 -13.39 -2.74 -31.35
N ARG A 796 -12.10 -2.97 -31.63
CA ARG A 796 -11.31 -2.19 -32.60
C ARG A 796 -12.04 -2.12 -33.95
N PHE A 797 -12.25 -0.90 -34.44
CA PHE A 797 -12.96 -0.56 -35.68
C PHE A 797 -14.44 -1.00 -35.80
N ASN A 798 -14.92 -1.91 -34.95
CA ASN A 798 -16.33 -2.26 -34.85
C ASN A 798 -17.12 -1.19 -34.07
N VAL A 799 -16.56 -0.75 -32.92
CA VAL A 799 -17.19 0.23 -32.03
C VAL A 799 -16.35 1.50 -31.92
N LYS A 800 -16.95 2.67 -32.15
CA LYS A 800 -16.24 3.97 -32.11
C LYS A 800 -15.81 4.37 -30.70
N TYR A 801 -16.73 4.32 -29.73
CA TYR A 801 -16.48 4.59 -28.32
C TYR A 801 -16.87 3.39 -27.47
N VAL A 802 -15.95 2.93 -26.61
CA VAL A 802 -16.23 1.83 -25.66
C VAL A 802 -16.07 2.31 -24.23
N ALA A 803 -17.17 2.32 -23.48
CA ALA A 803 -17.15 2.63 -22.07
C ALA A 803 -16.72 1.40 -21.26
N GLN A 804 -15.73 1.57 -20.38
CA GLN A 804 -15.53 0.64 -19.26
C GLN A 804 -16.53 1.03 -18.17
N SER A 805 -17.48 0.14 -17.89
CA SER A 805 -18.52 0.34 -16.86
C SER A 805 -18.51 -0.81 -15.86
N ASP A 806 -18.81 -0.50 -14.61
CA ASP A 806 -19.23 -1.49 -13.64
C ASP A 806 -20.78 -1.50 -13.61
N LEU A 807 -21.39 -2.45 -12.89
CA LEU A 807 -22.85 -2.61 -12.87
C LEU A 807 -23.59 -1.56 -12.01
N ASP A 808 -22.90 -0.95 -11.05
CA ASP A 808 -23.42 0.07 -10.12
C ASP A 808 -22.85 1.49 -10.43
N GLU A 809 -22.72 1.81 -11.72
CA GLU A 809 -22.24 3.11 -12.21
C GLU A 809 -23.12 3.67 -13.34
N ILE A 810 -23.24 5.00 -13.37
CA ILE A 810 -23.96 5.77 -14.39
C ILE A 810 -23.10 6.99 -14.78
N PHE A 811 -22.85 7.23 -16.07
CA PHE A 811 -22.25 8.49 -16.52
C PHE A 811 -23.35 9.55 -16.59
N HIS A 812 -23.28 10.53 -15.71
CA HIS A 812 -24.13 11.70 -15.69
C HIS A 812 -23.48 12.82 -16.51
N VAL A 813 -24.20 13.33 -17.50
CA VAL A 813 -23.82 14.48 -18.33
C VAL A 813 -24.94 15.52 -18.22
N GLU A 814 -24.59 16.77 -17.98
CA GLU A 814 -25.56 17.86 -17.89
C GLU A 814 -26.17 18.18 -19.26
N ASN A 815 -27.50 18.28 -19.33
CA ASN A 815 -28.30 18.74 -20.48
C ASN A 815 -28.13 18.00 -21.83
N LYS A 816 -27.28 16.98 -21.94
CA LYS A 816 -27.01 16.20 -23.17
C LYS A 816 -27.01 14.68 -22.91
N SER A 817 -27.06 13.90 -23.98
CA SER A 817 -26.74 12.46 -23.93
C SER A 817 -25.22 12.25 -23.98
N LEU A 818 -24.75 11.15 -23.38
CA LEU A 818 -23.34 10.81 -23.34
C LEU A 818 -22.74 10.69 -24.75
N ILE A 819 -23.44 10.05 -25.69
CA ILE A 819 -22.98 9.90 -27.07
C ILE A 819 -22.76 11.25 -27.78
N ASN A 820 -23.60 12.26 -27.54
CA ASN A 820 -23.44 13.58 -28.13
C ASN A 820 -22.25 14.33 -27.51
N PHE A 821 -22.06 14.21 -26.19
CA PHE A 821 -20.88 14.75 -25.50
C PHE A 821 -19.57 14.11 -25.98
N LEU A 822 -19.55 12.80 -26.24
CA LEU A 822 -18.38 12.10 -26.77
C LEU A 822 -17.99 12.57 -28.18
N GLU A 823 -18.96 12.89 -29.04
CA GLU A 823 -18.68 13.44 -30.37
C GLU A 823 -18.17 14.89 -30.29
N GLU A 824 -18.78 15.75 -29.46
CA GLU A 824 -18.31 17.12 -29.23
C GLU A 824 -16.87 17.15 -28.68
N MET A 825 -16.54 16.21 -27.77
CA MET A 825 -15.18 16.06 -27.25
C MET A 825 -14.18 15.54 -28.30
N ASN A 826 -14.63 14.70 -29.24
CA ASN A 826 -13.83 14.23 -30.38
C ASN A 826 -13.58 15.35 -31.41
N GLU A 827 -14.56 16.21 -31.65
CA GLU A 827 -14.41 17.40 -32.51
C GLU A 827 -13.44 18.40 -31.90
N LYS A 828 -13.54 18.65 -30.58
CA LYS A 828 -12.58 19.47 -29.82
C LYS A 828 -11.18 18.86 -29.74
N ASN A 829 -11.06 17.53 -29.71
CA ASN A 829 -9.78 16.80 -29.49
C ASN A 829 -9.62 15.61 -30.46
N PRO A 830 -9.36 15.85 -31.77
CA PRO A 830 -9.32 14.79 -32.77
C PRO A 830 -8.21 13.74 -32.56
N GLU A 831 -7.18 14.04 -31.77
CA GLU A 831 -6.08 13.14 -31.39
C GLU A 831 -6.32 12.35 -30.08
N MET A 832 -7.53 12.37 -29.50
CA MET A 832 -7.78 11.71 -28.22
C MET A 832 -7.76 10.17 -28.32
N SER A 833 -7.16 9.48 -27.36
CA SER A 833 -7.26 8.02 -27.18
C SER A 833 -8.41 7.61 -26.26
N ASP A 834 -8.71 8.44 -25.27
CA ASP A 834 -9.69 8.16 -24.23
C ASP A 834 -10.09 9.44 -23.47
N ILE A 835 -11.29 9.40 -22.89
CA ILE A 835 -11.83 10.47 -22.03
C ILE A 835 -11.99 9.91 -20.61
N GLN A 836 -11.37 10.58 -19.64
CA GLN A 836 -11.44 10.23 -18.21
C GLN A 836 -12.52 11.06 -17.49
N PHE A 837 -13.35 10.38 -16.71
CA PHE A 837 -14.44 10.97 -15.93
C PHE A 837 -14.16 10.84 -14.43
N LEU A 838 -14.42 11.92 -13.68
CA LEU A 838 -14.36 11.92 -12.22
C LEU A 838 -15.66 11.37 -11.63
N SER A 839 -15.54 10.53 -10.59
CA SER A 839 -16.68 9.86 -9.98
C SER A 839 -17.16 10.56 -8.70
N ARG A 840 -18.47 10.55 -8.45
CA ARG A 840 -19.13 10.96 -7.21
C ARG A 840 -19.84 9.76 -6.59
N LYS A 841 -19.84 9.66 -5.25
CA LYS A 841 -20.67 8.71 -4.50
C LYS A 841 -22.13 9.17 -4.58
N VAL A 842 -23.03 8.26 -4.93
CA VAL A 842 -24.48 8.52 -4.98
C VAL A 842 -25.20 7.46 -4.17
N GLN A 843 -25.92 7.88 -3.14
CA GLN A 843 -26.65 6.99 -2.24
C GLN A 843 -28.15 7.02 -2.57
N ILE A 844 -28.65 5.83 -2.91
CA ILE A 844 -30.05 5.56 -3.28
C ILE A 844 -30.79 5.01 -2.06
N LYS A 845 -32.12 5.19 -2.00
CA LYS A 845 -32.95 4.49 -1.01
C LYS A 845 -32.83 2.98 -1.18
N SER A 846 -32.39 2.28 -0.15
CA SER A 846 -32.31 0.82 -0.13
C SER A 846 -33.71 0.20 -0.07
N LEU A 847 -34.27 -0.13 -1.24
CA LEU A 847 -35.43 -1.03 -1.33
C LEU A 847 -35.05 -2.40 -0.73
N LYS A 848 -35.89 -2.97 0.13
CA LYS A 848 -35.81 -4.41 0.40
C LYS A 848 -36.39 -5.14 -0.81
N HIS A 849 -35.91 -6.35 -1.07
CA HIS A 849 -36.48 -7.15 -2.17
C HIS A 849 -37.95 -7.56 -1.91
N GLU A 850 -38.34 -7.61 -0.63
CA GLU A 850 -39.70 -7.84 -0.15
C GLU A 850 -40.67 -6.70 -0.55
N ASP A 851 -40.18 -5.47 -0.75
CA ASP A 851 -41.01 -4.30 -1.08
C ASP A 851 -41.41 -4.27 -2.58
N ILE A 852 -40.76 -5.08 -3.43
CA ILE A 852 -40.84 -4.95 -4.90
C ILE A 852 -42.01 -5.77 -5.45
N SER A 853 -43.23 -5.36 -5.10
CA SER A 853 -44.48 -5.89 -5.67
C SER A 853 -44.72 -5.45 -7.12
N ASN A 854 -44.07 -4.36 -7.56
CA ASN A 854 -44.18 -3.83 -8.92
C ASN A 854 -42.84 -3.22 -9.38
N ILE A 855 -42.45 -3.51 -10.63
CA ILE A 855 -41.21 -3.02 -11.23
C ILE A 855 -41.19 -1.50 -11.43
N ALA A 856 -42.35 -0.84 -11.41
CA ALA A 856 -42.44 0.62 -11.39
C ALA A 856 -41.80 1.23 -10.14
N ASP A 857 -41.93 0.59 -8.96
CA ASP A 857 -41.40 1.09 -7.70
C ASP A 857 -39.88 0.90 -7.58
N PHE A 858 -39.33 -0.09 -8.29
CA PHE A 858 -37.89 -0.20 -8.54
C PHE A 858 -37.37 1.05 -9.28
N PHE A 859 -37.99 1.44 -10.40
CA PHE A 859 -37.60 2.65 -11.14
C PHE A 859 -37.77 3.94 -10.32
N LYS A 860 -38.85 4.08 -9.53
CA LYS A 860 -39.05 5.26 -8.65
C LYS A 860 -37.91 5.50 -7.67
N SER A 861 -37.18 4.47 -7.23
CA SER A 861 -36.07 4.62 -6.28
C SER A 861 -34.95 5.53 -6.77
N PHE A 862 -34.80 5.68 -8.09
CA PHE A 862 -33.80 6.51 -8.75
C PHE A 862 -34.26 7.96 -9.00
N GLU A 863 -35.54 8.33 -8.76
CA GLU A 863 -36.02 9.71 -9.01
C GLU A 863 -35.39 10.75 -8.06
N ASN A 864 -35.13 10.36 -6.81
CA ASN A 864 -34.65 11.25 -5.74
C ASN A 864 -33.40 10.62 -5.11
N VAL A 865 -32.21 11.10 -5.45
CA VAL A 865 -30.93 10.56 -4.97
C VAL A 865 -30.16 11.55 -4.11
N SER A 866 -29.26 11.05 -3.27
CA SER A 866 -28.32 11.90 -2.51
C SER A 866 -26.91 11.76 -3.07
N VAL A 867 -26.28 12.87 -3.43
CA VAL A 867 -25.00 12.94 -4.16
C VAL A 867 -23.96 13.63 -3.29
N ASP A 868 -22.75 13.08 -3.20
CA ASP A 868 -21.63 13.70 -2.49
C ASP A 868 -21.16 14.98 -3.22
N LEU A 869 -21.00 16.10 -2.49
CA LEU A 869 -20.63 17.42 -3.07
C LEU A 869 -19.24 17.48 -3.68
N LYS A 870 -18.33 16.55 -3.33
CA LYS A 870 -16.98 16.48 -3.88
C LYS A 870 -16.78 15.15 -4.62
N PRO A 871 -16.27 15.16 -5.87
CA PRO A 871 -15.87 13.93 -6.54
C PRO A 871 -14.64 13.30 -5.85
N PHE A 872 -14.46 12.00 -6.06
CA PHE A 872 -13.24 11.28 -5.70
C PHE A 872 -12.04 11.86 -6.45
N GLN A 873 -10.90 11.99 -5.76
CA GLN A 873 -9.66 12.44 -6.36
C GLN A 873 -9.03 11.33 -7.22
N LYS A 874 -8.46 11.68 -8.38
CA LYS A 874 -7.73 10.71 -9.23
C LYS A 874 -6.59 10.05 -8.43
N PRO A 875 -6.34 8.74 -8.62
CA PRO A 875 -7.00 7.81 -9.54
C PRO A 875 -8.18 7.03 -8.91
N LEU A 876 -8.69 7.42 -7.74
CA LEU A 876 -9.75 6.66 -7.05
C LEU A 876 -11.07 6.75 -7.83
N TYR A 877 -11.65 5.59 -8.15
CA TYR A 877 -12.91 5.43 -8.88
C TYR A 877 -13.02 6.19 -10.22
N THR A 878 -11.92 6.71 -10.77
CA THR A 878 -11.93 7.32 -12.12
C THR A 878 -12.41 6.28 -13.12
N LYS A 879 -13.21 6.69 -14.12
CA LYS A 879 -13.72 5.80 -15.18
C LYS A 879 -13.45 6.38 -16.55
N ILE A 880 -13.35 5.51 -17.56
CA ILE A 880 -12.71 5.85 -18.83
C ILE A 880 -13.52 5.28 -20.00
N ILE A 881 -13.76 6.14 -20.99
CA ILE A 881 -14.34 5.78 -22.28
C ILE A 881 -13.23 5.85 -23.33
N TYR A 882 -12.95 4.71 -23.96
CA TYR A 882 -11.81 4.52 -24.85
C TYR A 882 -12.21 4.58 -26.33
N ARG A 883 -11.26 5.03 -27.16
CA ARG A 883 -11.16 4.71 -28.60
C ARG A 883 -10.34 3.42 -28.72
N PRO A 884 -10.95 2.25 -29.00
CA PRO A 884 -10.25 0.97 -28.90
C PRO A 884 -9.08 0.85 -29.90
N GLU A 885 -9.22 1.45 -31.08
CA GLU A 885 -8.20 1.46 -32.13
C GLU A 885 -6.96 2.32 -31.79
N ARG A 886 -7.08 3.21 -30.79
CA ARG A 886 -6.04 4.16 -30.35
C ARG A 886 -5.39 3.74 -29.02
N SER A 887 -5.78 2.60 -28.48
CA SER A 887 -5.37 2.10 -27.16
C SER A 887 -4.49 0.85 -27.27
N LEU A 888 -3.36 0.83 -26.57
CA LEU A 888 -2.40 -0.29 -26.55
C LEU A 888 -2.43 -1.03 -25.21
N HIS A 889 -2.32 -0.32 -24.09
CA HIS A 889 -2.63 -0.84 -22.75
C HIS A 889 -3.88 -0.12 -22.22
N VAL A 890 -4.68 -0.78 -21.37
CA VAL A 890 -5.94 -0.25 -20.78
C VAL A 890 -6.02 -0.63 -19.30
N HIS A 891 -6.81 0.11 -18.50
CA HIS A 891 -6.94 -0.15 -17.07
C HIS A 891 -8.22 0.49 -16.50
N ILE A 892 -8.85 -0.16 -15.51
CA ILE A 892 -10.16 0.21 -14.93
C ILE A 892 -10.22 1.68 -14.47
N HIS A 893 -9.19 2.12 -13.73
CA HIS A 893 -9.18 3.40 -13.01
C HIS A 893 -8.06 4.37 -13.40
N ARG A 894 -7.33 4.10 -14.50
CA ARG A 894 -6.16 4.90 -14.89
C ARG A 894 -6.00 4.91 -16.41
N PRO A 895 -5.60 6.04 -17.02
CA PRO A 895 -5.19 6.05 -18.41
C PRO A 895 -4.05 5.05 -18.65
N GLY A 896 -4.16 4.29 -19.74
CA GLY A 896 -3.26 3.19 -20.06
C GLY A 896 -2.00 3.65 -20.80
N LEU A 897 -1.77 3.06 -21.97
CA LEU A 897 -0.75 3.50 -22.92
C LEU A 897 -1.41 3.64 -24.30
N PRO A 898 -1.44 4.83 -24.91
CA PRO A 898 -2.00 5.01 -26.25
C PRO A 898 -1.13 4.42 -27.35
N GLU A 899 -1.73 4.14 -28.50
CA GLU A 899 -1.05 3.78 -29.74
C GLU A 899 -0.24 4.97 -30.30
N PHE A 900 0.72 4.68 -31.18
CA PHE A 900 1.38 5.71 -31.99
C PHE A 900 0.42 6.26 -33.06
N ILE A 901 0.53 7.56 -33.36
CA ILE A 901 -0.27 8.21 -34.41
C ILE A 901 0.27 7.79 -35.79
N PRO A 902 -0.54 7.19 -36.68
CA PRO A 902 -0.10 6.84 -38.03
C PRO A 902 0.45 8.06 -38.79
N GLY A 903 1.60 7.88 -39.46
CA GLY A 903 2.27 8.96 -40.23
C GLY A 903 3.14 9.91 -39.40
N LYS A 904 2.91 10.07 -38.08
CA LYS A 904 3.75 10.92 -37.22
C LYS A 904 4.83 10.09 -36.49
N LYS A 905 6.11 10.39 -36.73
CA LYS A 905 7.21 9.68 -36.05
C LYS A 905 7.29 10.06 -34.57
N GLY A 906 7.02 9.10 -33.69
CA GLY A 906 7.21 9.21 -32.23
C GLY A 906 6.01 9.73 -31.44
N GLU A 907 5.07 10.44 -32.07
CA GLU A 907 3.86 10.92 -31.41
C GLU A 907 2.85 9.79 -31.11
N ARG A 908 2.13 9.93 -29.99
CA ARG A 908 1.04 9.04 -29.56
C ARG A 908 -0.24 9.82 -29.37
N PHE A 909 -1.38 9.14 -29.48
CA PHE A 909 -2.68 9.72 -29.13
C PHE A 909 -2.71 10.18 -27.66
N LYS A 910 -3.60 11.11 -27.33
CA LYS A 910 -3.59 11.87 -26.06
C LYS A 910 -4.77 11.49 -25.17
N HIS A 911 -4.54 11.39 -23.86
CA HIS A 911 -5.63 11.28 -22.89
C HIS A 911 -6.32 12.64 -22.72
N VAL A 912 -7.65 12.66 -22.59
CA VAL A 912 -8.44 13.86 -22.34
C VAL A 912 -9.24 13.71 -21.04
N ASP A 913 -9.44 14.81 -20.33
CA ASP A 913 -10.21 14.85 -19.08
C ASP A 913 -11.57 15.52 -19.33
N ALA A 914 -12.65 14.89 -18.85
CA ALA A 914 -13.98 15.50 -18.83
C ALA A 914 -14.09 16.51 -17.68
N ASN A 915 -14.69 17.66 -17.94
CA ASN A 915 -14.90 18.71 -16.94
C ASN A 915 -15.92 18.26 -15.87
N PRO A 916 -15.58 18.22 -14.56
CA PRO A 916 -16.46 17.69 -13.52
C PRO A 916 -17.69 18.54 -13.15
N SER A 917 -17.92 19.67 -13.82
CA SER A 917 -19.26 20.29 -13.90
C SER A 917 -20.11 19.63 -14.99
N GLU A 918 -19.59 19.52 -16.22
CA GLU A 918 -20.32 19.02 -17.39
C GLU A 918 -20.62 17.51 -17.34
N ALA A 919 -19.67 16.70 -16.85
CA ALA A 919 -19.81 15.25 -16.83
C ALA A 919 -19.09 14.57 -15.65
N THR A 920 -19.80 13.70 -14.94
CA THR A 920 -19.27 12.89 -13.82
C THR A 920 -19.88 11.49 -13.78
N VAL A 921 -19.17 10.52 -13.21
CA VAL A 921 -19.70 9.17 -13.01
C VAL A 921 -20.33 9.04 -11.62
N TRP A 922 -21.58 8.63 -11.57
CA TRP A 922 -22.36 8.45 -10.36
C TRP A 922 -22.27 6.98 -9.92
N HIS A 923 -21.52 6.72 -8.87
CA HIS A 923 -21.33 5.38 -8.32
C HIS A 923 -22.44 5.08 -7.30
N LEU A 924 -23.35 4.20 -7.68
CA LEU A 924 -24.66 3.98 -7.05
C LEU A 924 -24.59 3.04 -5.85
N ARG A 925 -24.38 3.60 -4.66
CA ARG A 925 -24.30 2.85 -3.41
C ARG A 925 -25.68 2.55 -2.82
N ARG A 926 -26.00 1.24 -2.80
CA ARG A 926 -27.15 0.65 -2.08
C ARG A 926 -26.82 0.33 -0.61
N LEU A 927 -25.54 0.28 -0.25
CA LEU A 927 -25.02 0.05 1.11
C LEU A 927 -24.08 1.19 1.53
N ASN A 928 -23.89 1.39 2.83
CA ASN A 928 -22.94 2.39 3.34
C ASN A 928 -21.49 1.98 3.00
N ASP A 929 -20.80 2.86 2.27
CA ASP A 929 -19.39 2.70 1.86
C ASP A 929 -18.41 3.01 3.01
N TYR A 930 -17.16 2.57 2.91
CA TYR A 930 -16.12 2.74 3.95
C TYR A 930 -15.50 4.13 4.01
N TYR A 931 -15.57 4.90 2.93
CA TYR A 931 -15.07 6.28 2.91
C TYR A 931 -15.99 7.17 3.77
N LYS A 932 -15.38 7.96 4.68
CA LYS A 932 -16.10 8.91 5.57
C LYS A 932 -17.12 9.70 4.74
N ASP A 933 -18.34 9.85 5.25
CA ASP A 933 -19.37 10.61 4.54
C ASP A 933 -18.93 12.07 4.33
N SER A 934 -18.97 12.51 3.07
CA SER A 934 -18.84 13.93 2.75
C SER A 934 -20.20 14.63 2.88
N ARG A 935 -20.22 15.96 2.75
CA ARG A 935 -21.48 16.71 2.69
C ARG A 935 -22.22 16.35 1.40
N LYS A 936 -23.48 15.93 1.53
CA LYS A 936 -24.34 15.50 0.41
C LYS A 936 -25.35 16.58 0.05
N TYR A 937 -25.79 16.59 -1.20
CA TYR A 937 -26.96 17.32 -1.68
C TYR A 937 -28.00 16.35 -2.24
N PHE A 938 -29.26 16.77 -2.33
CA PHE A 938 -30.30 16.01 -3.01
C PHE A 938 -30.38 16.43 -4.47
N SER A 939 -30.50 15.44 -5.37
CA SER A 939 -30.65 15.62 -6.81
C SER A 939 -31.90 14.88 -7.29
N THR A 940 -32.54 15.45 -8.32
CA THR A 940 -33.66 14.85 -9.03
C THR A 940 -33.38 14.67 -10.52
N ASP A 941 -32.12 14.80 -10.95
CA ASP A 941 -31.76 14.97 -12.38
C ASP A 941 -32.02 13.69 -13.19
N LEU A 942 -31.96 12.53 -12.53
CA LEU A 942 -32.34 11.24 -13.11
C LEU A 942 -33.85 11.10 -13.34
N LYS A 943 -34.72 11.89 -12.70
CA LYS A 943 -36.18 11.75 -12.75
C LYS A 943 -36.77 11.78 -14.17
N ALA A 944 -36.14 12.52 -15.09
CA ALA A 944 -36.51 12.49 -16.50
C ALA A 944 -36.05 11.19 -17.20
N LYS A 945 -34.79 10.78 -17.00
CA LYS A 945 -34.21 9.56 -17.59
C LYS A 945 -34.91 8.28 -17.08
N VAL A 946 -35.23 8.21 -15.78
CA VAL A 946 -35.96 7.10 -15.13
C VAL A 946 -37.30 6.82 -15.79
N LYS A 947 -38.07 7.84 -16.16
CA LYS A 947 -39.35 7.68 -16.88
C LYS A 947 -39.16 7.17 -18.31
N LEU A 948 -38.03 7.47 -18.95
CA LEU A 948 -37.66 6.89 -20.24
C LEU A 948 -37.26 5.41 -20.07
N TRP A 949 -36.51 5.06 -19.01
CA TRP A 949 -36.14 3.68 -18.69
C TRP A 949 -37.38 2.80 -18.44
N GLU A 950 -38.34 3.24 -17.61
CA GLU A 950 -39.59 2.50 -17.36
C GLU A 950 -40.40 2.29 -18.65
N LYS A 951 -40.48 3.31 -19.52
CA LYS A 951 -41.18 3.25 -20.81
C LYS A 951 -40.47 2.34 -21.83
N SER A 952 -39.15 2.38 -21.87
CA SER A 952 -38.30 1.52 -22.71
C SER A 952 -38.43 0.06 -22.26
N PHE A 953 -38.29 -0.21 -20.97
CA PHE A 953 -38.43 -1.53 -20.37
C PHE A 953 -39.79 -2.17 -20.66
N ARG A 954 -40.89 -1.43 -20.47
CA ARG A 954 -42.24 -1.91 -20.82
C ARG A 954 -42.38 -2.25 -22.30
N LYS A 955 -41.74 -1.49 -23.19
CA LYS A 955 -41.72 -1.79 -24.64
C LYS A 955 -40.89 -3.05 -24.93
N ASN A 956 -39.72 -3.21 -24.30
CA ASN A 956 -38.88 -4.40 -24.43
C ASN A 956 -39.58 -5.66 -23.90
N MET A 957 -40.38 -5.56 -22.84
CA MET A 957 -41.18 -6.65 -22.28
C MET A 957 -42.26 -7.17 -23.25
N ILE A 958 -42.94 -6.28 -23.98
CA ILE A 958 -43.92 -6.67 -25.01
C ILE A 958 -43.24 -7.43 -26.16
N ILE A 959 -42.05 -6.98 -26.58
CA ILE A 959 -41.27 -7.59 -27.66
C ILE A 959 -40.74 -8.98 -27.26
N SER A 960 -40.21 -9.12 -26.04
CA SER A 960 -39.52 -10.33 -25.60
C SER A 960 -40.46 -11.48 -25.16
N LYS A 961 -41.75 -11.18 -24.93
CA LYS A 961 -42.79 -12.08 -24.40
C LYS A 961 -42.43 -12.75 -23.06
N ILE A 962 -41.71 -12.05 -22.19
CA ILE A 962 -41.42 -12.52 -20.82
C ILE A 962 -42.52 -12.05 -19.86
N ASP A 963 -43.05 -13.00 -19.09
CA ASP A 963 -44.01 -12.72 -18.02
C ASP A 963 -43.31 -12.57 -16.66
N PHE A 964 -43.24 -11.33 -16.18
CA PHE A 964 -42.70 -10.98 -14.86
C PHE A 964 -43.63 -11.36 -13.70
N ARG A 965 -44.84 -11.88 -13.93
CA ARG A 965 -45.76 -12.35 -12.87
C ARG A 965 -45.41 -13.73 -12.31
N LYS A 966 -44.52 -14.49 -12.97
CA LYS A 966 -43.96 -15.71 -12.40
C LYS A 966 -43.19 -15.37 -11.12
N PRO A 967 -43.23 -16.21 -10.07
CA PRO A 967 -42.38 -16.02 -8.90
C PRO A 967 -40.92 -16.26 -9.29
N TRP A 968 -40.17 -15.17 -9.50
CA TRP A 968 -38.71 -15.22 -9.70
C TRP A 968 -38.07 -15.89 -8.49
N ARG A 969 -37.16 -16.85 -8.70
CA ARG A 969 -36.60 -17.64 -7.59
C ARG A 969 -35.69 -16.74 -6.76
N ASN A 970 -36.18 -16.36 -5.59
CA ASN A 970 -35.56 -15.34 -4.77
C ASN A 970 -34.33 -15.93 -4.05
N TYR A 971 -33.16 -15.84 -4.69
CA TYR A 971 -31.85 -16.16 -4.10
C TYR A 971 -31.43 -15.07 -3.08
N ASP A 972 -32.29 -14.95 -2.06
CA ASP A 972 -32.29 -14.10 -0.86
C ASP A 972 -31.51 -12.78 -0.92
N TYR A 973 -32.18 -11.68 -0.56
CA TYR A 973 -31.52 -10.41 -0.25
C TYR A 973 -30.37 -10.60 0.75
N GLY A 974 -30.54 -11.50 1.74
CA GLY A 974 -29.49 -11.94 2.65
C GLY A 974 -28.29 -12.60 1.96
N LEU A 975 -28.48 -13.44 0.93
CA LEU A 975 -27.36 -14.05 0.18
C LEU A 975 -26.60 -13.02 -0.65
N GLY A 976 -27.31 -12.16 -1.40
CA GLY A 976 -26.68 -11.04 -2.12
C GLY A 976 -25.89 -10.11 -1.19
N LEU A 977 -26.43 -9.84 0.00
CA LEU A 977 -25.79 -9.05 1.04
C LEU A 977 -24.59 -9.76 1.69
N LYS A 978 -24.64 -11.08 1.89
CA LYS A 978 -23.52 -11.91 2.37
C LYS A 978 -22.36 -11.89 1.36
N LEU A 979 -22.66 -12.09 0.07
CA LEU A 979 -21.68 -12.02 -1.02
C LEU A 979 -20.99 -10.66 -1.08
N GLU A 980 -21.75 -9.57 -1.03
CA GLU A 980 -21.17 -8.22 -1.09
C GLU A 980 -20.35 -7.89 0.16
N LYS A 981 -20.82 -8.26 1.36
CA LYS A 981 -20.03 -8.17 2.60
C LYS A 981 -18.73 -8.97 2.51
N CYS A 982 -18.73 -10.14 1.86
CA CYS A 982 -17.51 -10.91 1.64
C CYS A 982 -16.54 -10.21 0.69
N ARG A 983 -17.01 -9.72 -0.46
CA ARG A 983 -16.19 -8.94 -1.43
C ARG A 983 -15.54 -7.73 -0.78
N GLN A 984 -16.28 -7.02 0.06
CA GLN A 984 -15.78 -5.90 0.84
C GLN A 984 -14.74 -6.31 1.89
N LYS A 985 -14.94 -7.44 2.59
CA LYS A 985 -13.95 -8.02 3.52
C LYS A 985 -12.65 -8.41 2.81
N GLN A 986 -12.72 -8.98 1.61
CA GLN A 986 -11.53 -9.25 0.77
C GLN A 986 -10.83 -7.94 0.36
N ASN A 987 -11.58 -6.90 -0.02
CA ASN A 987 -11.01 -5.59 -0.37
C ASN A 987 -10.29 -4.92 0.81
N LYS A 988 -10.75 -5.10 2.06
CA LYS A 988 -9.99 -4.68 3.26
C LYS A 988 -8.70 -5.46 3.44
N ASN A 989 -8.72 -6.76 3.17
CA ASN A 989 -7.58 -7.66 3.38
C ASN A 989 -6.55 -7.70 2.23
N ARG A 990 -6.73 -6.89 1.18
CA ARG A 990 -5.85 -6.84 -0.03
C ARG A 990 -4.36 -6.57 0.24
N ILE A 991 -4.03 -6.03 1.42
CA ILE A 991 -2.65 -5.76 1.87
C ILE A 991 -1.99 -7.03 2.46
N LYS A 992 -2.76 -8.09 2.74
CA LYS A 992 -2.30 -9.33 3.40
C LYS A 992 -2.47 -10.61 2.58
N LYS A 993 -3.38 -10.65 1.60
CA LYS A 993 -3.56 -11.76 0.64
C LYS A 993 -3.94 -11.22 -0.74
N CYS A 994 -3.72 -12.02 -1.80
CA CYS A 994 -4.24 -11.73 -3.13
C CYS A 994 -5.78 -11.60 -3.10
N HIS A 995 -6.32 -10.60 -3.79
CA HIS A 995 -7.77 -10.42 -3.93
C HIS A 995 -8.35 -11.35 -5.02
N ASN A 996 -8.43 -12.64 -4.73
CA ASN A 996 -9.29 -13.55 -5.49
C ASN A 996 -10.76 -13.40 -5.06
N LEU A 997 -11.70 -13.85 -5.91
CA LEU A 997 -13.12 -13.95 -5.56
C LEU A 997 -13.51 -15.36 -5.09
N LEU A 998 -12.64 -16.36 -5.33
CA LEU A 998 -12.85 -17.77 -5.03
C LEU A 998 -13.06 -18.04 -3.53
N HIS A 999 -12.36 -17.32 -2.65
CA HIS A 999 -12.59 -17.37 -1.21
C HIS A 999 -14.05 -17.09 -0.81
N CYS A 1000 -14.79 -16.24 -1.55
CA CYS A 1000 -16.19 -15.95 -1.22
C CYS A 1000 -17.17 -17.05 -1.64
N GLU A 1001 -16.78 -17.96 -2.52
CA GLU A 1001 -17.55 -19.17 -2.82
C GLU A 1001 -17.44 -20.18 -1.68
N PHE A 1002 -16.23 -20.37 -1.14
CA PHE A 1002 -15.96 -21.31 -0.05
C PHE A 1002 -16.39 -20.79 1.34
N GLN A 1003 -16.44 -19.47 1.57
CA GLN A 1003 -16.77 -18.88 2.88
C GLN A 1003 -18.28 -18.74 3.18
N ILE A 1004 -19.16 -19.01 2.22
CA ILE A 1004 -20.61 -18.82 2.35
C ILE A 1004 -21.29 -20.17 2.02
N PRO A 1005 -21.70 -20.99 3.01
CA PRO A 1005 -22.23 -22.34 2.77
C PRO A 1005 -23.40 -22.41 1.79
N GLU A 1006 -24.30 -21.42 1.87
CA GLU A 1006 -25.53 -21.30 1.08
C GLU A 1006 -25.26 -21.17 -0.43
N MET A 1007 -24.01 -20.84 -0.82
CA MET A 1007 -23.57 -20.81 -2.21
C MET A 1007 -23.71 -22.16 -2.92
N LYS A 1008 -23.73 -23.27 -2.18
CA LYS A 1008 -23.91 -24.63 -2.72
C LYS A 1008 -25.37 -24.95 -3.07
N GLU A 1009 -26.32 -24.16 -2.58
CA GLU A 1009 -27.77 -24.36 -2.82
C GLU A 1009 -28.24 -23.66 -4.11
N VAL A 1010 -27.45 -22.72 -4.63
CA VAL A 1010 -27.73 -21.99 -5.87
C VAL A 1010 -27.31 -22.82 -7.08
N ASN A 1011 -28.23 -22.99 -8.04
CA ASN A 1011 -27.94 -23.67 -9.30
C ASN A 1011 -27.16 -22.74 -10.27
N TRP A 1012 -25.85 -22.63 -10.06
CA TRP A 1012 -24.96 -21.77 -10.83
C TRP A 1012 -24.80 -22.24 -12.28
N ILE A 1013 -25.23 -21.41 -13.23
CA ILE A 1013 -24.81 -21.54 -14.63
C ILE A 1013 -23.36 -21.05 -14.70
N ARG A 1014 -22.44 -21.92 -15.11
CA ARG A 1014 -21.00 -21.60 -15.25
C ARG A 1014 -20.57 -21.58 -16.71
N SER A 1015 -19.60 -20.73 -17.04
CA SER A 1015 -19.02 -20.65 -18.38
C SER A 1015 -18.21 -21.91 -18.71
N LYS A 1016 -18.33 -22.45 -19.92
CA LYS A 1016 -17.44 -23.54 -20.39
C LYS A 1016 -15.97 -23.10 -20.36
N ASN A 1017 -15.05 -24.06 -20.21
CA ASN A 1017 -13.61 -23.79 -20.24
C ASN A 1017 -13.25 -22.97 -21.50
N SER A 1018 -12.42 -21.96 -21.28
CA SER A 1018 -12.13 -20.88 -22.23
C SER A 1018 -10.65 -20.55 -22.36
N TRP A 1019 -9.78 -21.20 -21.56
CA TRP A 1019 -8.33 -21.03 -21.58
C TRP A 1019 -7.66 -22.30 -22.11
N TYR A 1020 -6.74 -22.11 -23.04
CA TYR A 1020 -5.75 -23.12 -23.42
C TYR A 1020 -4.52 -22.99 -22.51
N PHE A 1021 -3.66 -24.01 -22.42
CA PHE A 1021 -2.41 -23.94 -21.66
C PHE A 1021 -1.26 -24.70 -22.36
N VAL A 1022 -0.03 -24.27 -22.07
CA VAL A 1022 1.24 -24.79 -22.61
C VAL A 1022 2.37 -24.69 -21.59
#